data_AF-A0A1J1GQC9-F1
#
_entry.id   AF-A0A1J1GQC9-F1
#
_cell.length_a   1.000
_cell.length_b   1.000
_cell.length_c   1.000
_cell.angle_alpha   90.00
_cell.angle_beta   90.00
_cell.angle_gamma   90.00
#
_symmetry.space_group_name_H-M   'P 1'
#
loop_
_entity.id
_entity.type
_entity.pdbx_description
1 polymer ?
#
loop_
_entity_poly.entity_id
_entity_poly.type
_entity_poly.pdbx_seq_one_letter_code
_entity_poly.pdbx_strand_id
1 'polypeptide(L)'
;MEFLYVIYLILILIIQLCYSQNYDKENLKKLTEYRQQHRKTVDGRLCAAAFVQDDQTYTDCTKATDPNGITGKEWCYVEVQLIGKGNRDWDYCKGVINYDIVRSKARTFFQAKSNELSSAVNKLDEENKKLGSIYEKYQEICGTTSELLKKKIHEINDIAKNSSRNINKLLLLASSISDTETKMYELIDEVEKNRKSFLENKRNCGILKGYIVEERANGLIGSYYDNAYFTGYPTSINNDKYLNFIWDTGVPVENIPYQHFSIRWDGYLKIPQTDNYVIIIEHDCGVRIFLDNSPIIVDNMPHPKEDESEENRPISILPIEKINANVHKVSSEKLGLIGGKKYKFRVEYFHLSTIKYENPDIAHIILYWKSDNIAEEIIPTNYFFQGNVTSPLRITELKGDEFEIILLENGTYSFMNSLDYIITDIPTIHEKAKGIRTRYDFSKNIVKFKINVFSTVFIAIPQKNDIPFNEVFKKKFVNTKETLSIYQVQNTNTKESKQNIYNIYSSDYHEGDVVITFPKSTPFIIFVEQKELRSTNSCKGYVQAVSLTNSVYFDSCYSSSYESEKFDCNAGFSGNNEEKEHSTWKTSKNKSLGQYININFKNDIDIHSFTFRTLTSTENVVKEISLYFPNLKSPEVFLISPGHHNYNLKIPIKTKTVKAVISKVNDSKSQSGGNITFYGIPCIDSKNQIKILEEKKQYEINVFFRSKNVNILKPLNWLIDNGLKKQSHGAFKYGWEKLPTPIGMEHLDKKDLSHAGISFHPIECNNDSCDTFNKWSIDLLHEGMYYVTIEIGSPTGRQELNSIKVNDQNFINDIFLKSKQYTKVTGDVNINKNKTLEISTNTNTVIQSLQILFLHK
;
A
#
# COMPACT_ATOMS: atom_id res chain seq x y z
N MET A 1 24.12 35.04 55.20
CA MET A 1 23.47 33.71 55.24
C MET A 1 22.06 33.72 54.67
N GLU A 2 21.31 34.83 54.74
CA GLU A 2 19.96 34.92 54.14
C GLU A 2 19.96 34.94 52.60
N PHE A 3 20.99 35.50 51.95
CA PHE A 3 21.09 35.53 50.48
C PHE A 3 21.30 34.13 49.85
N LEU A 4 21.99 33.22 50.54
CA LEU A 4 22.17 31.85 50.07
C LEU A 4 20.87 31.03 50.16
N TYR A 5 20.03 31.32 51.16
CA TYR A 5 18.77 30.61 51.37
C TYR A 5 17.73 30.99 50.30
N VAL A 6 17.72 32.25 49.89
CA VAL A 6 16.84 32.75 48.81
C VAL A 6 17.26 32.19 47.44
N ILE A 7 18.57 32.09 47.17
CA ILE A 7 19.08 31.45 45.94
C ILE A 7 18.74 29.96 45.92
N TYR A 8 18.84 29.27 47.06
CA TYR A 8 18.49 27.85 47.19
C TYR A 8 17.00 27.59 46.97
N LEU A 9 16.12 28.46 47.49
CA LEU A 9 14.67 28.39 47.27
C LEU A 9 14.26 28.69 45.82
N ILE A 10 14.94 29.63 45.15
CA ILE A 10 14.73 29.93 43.72
C ILE A 10 15.22 28.76 42.86
N LEU A 11 16.34 28.12 43.23
CA LEU A 11 16.84 26.93 42.52
C LEU A 11 15.86 25.75 42.63
N ILE A 12 15.27 25.51 43.81
CA ILE A 12 14.28 24.44 44.02
C ILE A 12 12.99 24.70 43.22
N LEU A 13 12.53 25.96 43.15
CA LEU A 13 11.35 26.31 42.36
C LEU A 13 11.59 26.14 40.84
N ILE A 14 12.79 26.47 40.34
CA ILE A 14 13.16 26.29 38.93
C ILE A 14 13.32 24.80 38.59
N ILE A 15 13.85 23.98 39.51
CA ILE A 15 13.95 22.53 39.34
C ILE A 15 12.55 21.87 39.31
N GLN A 16 11.58 22.38 40.08
CA GLN A 16 10.19 21.89 40.03
C GLN A 16 9.43 22.34 38.77
N LEU A 17 9.72 23.53 38.21
CA LEU A 17 9.15 23.98 36.94
C LEU A 17 9.75 23.28 35.71
N CYS A 18 10.99 22.78 35.77
CA CYS A 18 11.58 21.96 34.73
C CYS A 18 11.15 20.47 34.76
N TYR A 19 10.48 20.02 35.82
CA TYR A 19 10.00 18.63 35.96
C TYR A 19 8.56 18.39 35.45
N SER A 20 7.99 19.34 34.70
CA SER A 20 6.71 19.16 34.01
C SER A 20 6.91 19.06 32.50
N GLN A 21 7.57 17.98 32.05
CA GLN A 21 7.28 17.30 30.79
C GLN A 21 7.95 15.93 30.83
N ASN A 22 7.29 14.98 31.52
CA ASN A 22 7.58 13.57 31.37
C ASN A 22 7.29 13.18 29.91
N TYR A 23 8.33 13.14 29.08
CA TYR A 23 8.31 12.26 27.92
C TYR A 23 8.41 10.82 28.44
N ASP A 24 7.49 10.01 27.97
CA ASP A 24 7.18 8.66 28.46
C ASP A 24 8.31 7.67 28.09
N LYS A 25 9.37 7.59 28.93
CA LYS A 25 10.53 6.69 28.77
C LYS A 25 10.11 5.21 28.57
N GLU A 26 8.95 4.81 29.07
CA GLU A 26 8.40 3.45 28.90
C GLU A 26 7.94 3.12 27.47
N ASN A 27 7.56 4.12 26.64
CA ASN A 27 7.15 3.89 25.25
C ASN A 27 8.32 3.66 24.28
N LEU A 28 9.49 4.25 24.57
CA LEU A 28 10.70 4.07 23.74
C LEU A 28 11.39 2.72 23.96
N LYS A 29 11.29 2.19 25.18
CA LYS A 29 11.78 0.87 25.61
C LYS A 29 11.10 -0.31 24.86
N LYS A 30 9.83 -0.16 24.40
CA LYS A 30 9.06 -1.16 23.61
C LYS A 30 9.49 -1.27 22.13
N LEU A 31 10.15 -0.27 21.57
CA LEU A 31 10.48 -0.21 20.13
C LEU A 31 11.85 -0.81 19.80
N THR A 32 12.74 -0.94 20.77
CA THR A 32 14.16 -1.24 20.55
C THR A 32 14.52 -2.72 20.75
N GLU A 33 13.53 -3.52 21.13
CA GLU A 33 13.69 -4.86 21.66
C GLU A 33 14.00 -5.95 20.67
N TYR A 34 13.54 -5.78 19.45
CA TYR A 34 13.75 -6.76 18.39
C TYR A 34 15.07 -6.60 17.64
N ARG A 35 15.99 -5.76 18.13
CA ARG A 35 17.27 -5.48 17.46
C ARG A 35 18.38 -6.43 17.96
N GLN A 36 18.71 -7.49 17.21
CA GLN A 36 19.76 -8.46 17.59
C GLN A 36 21.19 -7.93 17.38
N GLN A 37 21.46 -7.14 16.32
CA GLN A 37 22.72 -6.42 16.09
C GLN A 37 22.42 -5.06 15.44
N HIS A 38 23.29 -4.07 15.65
CA HIS A 38 23.19 -2.81 14.90
C HIS A 38 23.85 -3.04 13.52
N ARG A 39 23.38 -2.42 12.44
CA ARG A 39 24.09 -2.35 11.14
C ARG A 39 23.91 -0.97 10.53
N LYS A 40 24.77 -0.60 9.58
CA LYS A 40 24.75 0.70 8.92
C LYS A 40 24.96 0.51 7.43
N THR A 41 24.34 1.38 6.66
CA THR A 41 24.60 1.53 5.24
C THR A 41 26.01 2.07 4.96
N VAL A 42 26.51 1.93 3.73
CA VAL A 42 27.87 2.39 3.34
C VAL A 42 28.04 3.90 3.53
N ASP A 43 26.95 4.65 3.43
CA ASP A 43 26.86 6.10 3.62
C ASP A 43 26.58 6.53 5.08
N GLY A 44 26.60 5.59 6.04
CA GLY A 44 26.70 5.87 7.48
C GLY A 44 25.40 5.93 8.27
N ARG A 45 24.26 5.73 7.61
CA ARG A 45 22.91 5.78 8.19
C ARG A 45 22.57 4.43 8.84
N LEU A 46 21.88 4.47 9.99
CA LEU A 46 21.63 3.28 10.81
C LEU A 46 20.62 2.38 10.12
N CYS A 47 20.91 1.11 9.92
CA CYS A 47 19.94 0.17 9.37
C CYS A 47 18.77 -0.01 10.35
N ALA A 48 17.57 -0.11 9.81
CA ALA A 48 16.34 -0.39 10.53
C ALA A 48 16.44 -1.74 11.27
N ALA A 49 15.94 -1.77 12.52
CA ALA A 49 16.04 -2.91 13.44
C ALA A 49 15.39 -4.17 12.87
N ALA A 50 14.38 -3.98 12.04
CA ALA A 50 13.89 -4.96 11.10
C ALA A 50 13.30 -4.20 9.92
N PHE A 51 13.63 -4.63 8.72
CA PHE A 51 13.08 -4.07 7.50
C PHE A 51 12.72 -5.19 6.55
N VAL A 52 11.73 -4.91 5.72
CA VAL A 52 11.21 -5.91 4.81
C VAL A 52 11.65 -5.51 3.43
N GLN A 53 12.28 -6.44 2.73
CA GLN A 53 12.47 -6.39 1.30
C GLN A 53 12.06 -7.73 0.78
N ASP A 54 11.48 -7.76 -0.42
CA ASP A 54 11.36 -9.04 -1.11
C ASP A 54 10.67 -10.05 -0.21
N ASP A 55 9.73 -9.52 0.57
CA ASP A 55 8.83 -10.23 1.45
C ASP A 55 9.41 -11.05 2.58
N GLN A 56 10.71 -11.27 2.62
CA GLN A 56 11.38 -11.76 3.81
C GLN A 56 11.58 -10.59 4.77
N THR A 57 11.17 -10.80 6.02
CA THR A 57 11.51 -9.87 7.11
C THR A 57 12.99 -10.06 7.39
N TYR A 58 13.78 -9.05 7.07
CA TYR A 58 15.19 -9.05 7.37
C TYR A 58 15.42 -8.23 8.63
N THR A 59 15.85 -8.91 9.69
CA THR A 59 16.23 -8.29 10.96
C THR A 59 17.69 -7.81 10.93
N ASP A 60 18.36 -7.94 9.78
CA ASP A 60 19.74 -7.52 9.47
C ASP A 60 19.89 -7.29 7.94
N CYS A 61 21.03 -6.82 7.43
CA CYS A 61 21.20 -6.61 5.98
C CYS A 61 21.16 -7.89 5.16
N THR A 62 20.72 -7.77 3.91
CA THR A 62 20.44 -8.91 3.03
C THR A 62 21.21 -8.83 1.71
N LYS A 63 21.61 -10.00 1.17
CA LYS A 63 22.14 -10.17 -0.21
C LYS A 63 21.03 -10.33 -1.23
N ALA A 64 19.78 -10.38 -0.76
CA ALA A 64 18.63 -10.16 -1.62
C ALA A 64 18.87 -8.91 -2.41
N THR A 65 18.26 -8.83 -3.55
CA THR A 65 18.43 -7.69 -4.43
C THR A 65 18.27 -6.41 -3.66
N ASP A 66 19.28 -5.54 -3.72
CA ASP A 66 19.07 -4.23 -3.15
C ASP A 66 17.94 -3.51 -3.89
N PRO A 67 17.30 -2.47 -3.34
CA PRO A 67 16.23 -1.79 -4.06
C PRO A 67 16.75 -0.99 -5.27
N ASN A 68 18.09 -0.90 -5.44
CA ASN A 68 18.81 -0.49 -6.65
C ASN A 68 19.08 -1.72 -7.55
N GLY A 69 18.59 -2.90 -7.20
CA GLY A 69 18.53 -4.08 -8.04
C GLY A 69 19.80 -4.91 -8.12
N ILE A 70 20.94 -4.43 -7.63
CA ILE A 70 22.20 -5.16 -7.70
C ILE A 70 22.14 -6.33 -6.71
N THR A 71 21.65 -7.48 -7.20
CA THR A 71 21.71 -8.79 -6.52
C THR A 71 23.16 -9.21 -6.31
N GLY A 72 23.46 -9.72 -5.11
CA GLY A 72 24.79 -10.25 -4.77
C GLY A 72 25.64 -9.35 -3.87
N LYS A 73 25.21 -8.10 -3.60
CA LYS A 73 25.85 -7.19 -2.65
C LYS A 73 24.89 -6.84 -1.52
N GLU A 74 25.35 -6.91 -0.26
CA GLU A 74 24.50 -6.79 0.92
C GLU A 74 23.98 -5.36 1.15
N TRP A 75 22.74 -5.20 1.65
CA TRP A 75 22.06 -3.90 1.82
C TRP A 75 20.91 -3.90 2.85
N CYS A 76 20.49 -2.72 3.34
CA CYS A 76 19.41 -2.54 4.33
C CYS A 76 18.64 -1.22 4.19
N TYR A 77 17.40 -1.19 4.69
CA TYR A 77 16.71 0.08 5.01
C TYR A 77 17.29 0.73 6.24
N VAL A 78 17.21 2.06 6.30
CA VAL A 78 17.75 2.89 7.39
C VAL A 78 16.66 3.41 8.34
N GLU A 79 16.93 3.29 9.64
CA GLU A 79 16.09 3.62 10.79
C GLU A 79 15.90 5.13 10.95
N VAL A 80 14.65 5.57 11.01
CA VAL A 80 14.30 6.96 10.73
C VAL A 80 14.22 7.85 11.99
N GLN A 81 14.17 7.27 13.19
CA GLN A 81 13.75 7.98 14.41
C GLN A 81 14.83 8.79 15.16
N LEU A 82 16.11 8.78 14.73
CA LEU A 82 17.21 9.44 15.47
C LEU A 82 17.99 10.52 14.68
N ILE A 83 18.00 10.53 13.34
CA ILE A 83 18.76 11.49 12.51
C ILE A 83 17.97 12.02 11.27
N GLY A 84 16.80 11.43 10.93
CA GLY A 84 15.98 11.83 9.77
C GLY A 84 16.40 11.16 8.44
N LYS A 85 15.46 11.03 7.47
CA LYS A 85 15.71 10.37 6.16
C LYS A 85 16.78 11.15 5.36
N GLY A 86 17.80 10.45 4.86
CA GLY A 86 18.63 10.94 3.74
C GLY A 86 17.97 10.65 2.39
N ASN A 87 18.69 10.81 1.27
CA ASN A 87 18.13 10.76 -0.11
C ASN A 87 17.45 9.46 -0.54
N ARG A 88 17.71 8.38 0.19
CA ARG A 88 17.10 7.08 -0.05
C ARG A 88 17.09 6.27 1.22
N ASP A 89 16.03 5.54 1.42
CA ASP A 89 15.61 5.15 2.77
C ASP A 89 16.25 3.84 3.18
N TRP A 90 17.20 3.42 2.37
CA TRP A 90 18.01 2.25 2.41
C TRP A 90 19.27 2.56 1.60
N ASP A 91 20.33 1.82 1.84
CA ASP A 91 21.50 1.82 0.96
C ASP A 91 22.19 0.45 1.07
N TYR A 92 23.26 0.23 0.30
CA TYR A 92 24.10 -0.94 0.48
C TYR A 92 24.63 -0.96 1.90
N CYS A 93 24.79 -2.15 2.45
CA CYS A 93 25.27 -2.35 3.79
C CYS A 93 26.76 -2.32 3.77
N LYS A 94 27.30 -1.53 4.68
CA LYS A 94 28.68 -1.72 5.06
C LYS A 94 28.79 -3.11 5.70
N GLY A 95 29.86 -3.83 5.40
CA GLY A 95 30.10 -5.16 5.98
C GLY A 95 29.88 -5.11 7.50
N VAL A 96 29.37 -6.21 8.07
CA VAL A 96 28.93 -6.29 9.47
C VAL A 96 29.93 -5.58 10.36
N ILE A 97 29.53 -4.41 10.80
CA ILE A 97 30.24 -3.64 11.81
C ILE A 97 29.98 -4.46 13.05
N ASN A 98 30.91 -5.33 13.43
CA ASN A 98 30.83 -5.96 14.72
C ASN A 98 30.90 -4.80 15.72
N TYR A 99 29.76 -4.35 16.26
CA TYR A 99 29.69 -3.14 17.08
C TYR A 99 30.45 -3.32 18.38
N ASP A 100 30.85 -4.53 18.77
CA ASP A 100 31.78 -4.74 19.87
C ASP A 100 33.22 -4.56 19.41
N ILE A 101 33.58 -4.96 18.19
CA ILE A 101 34.86 -4.64 17.54
C ILE A 101 34.90 -3.19 17.05
N VAL A 102 33.79 -2.54 16.71
CA VAL A 102 33.72 -1.15 16.27
C VAL A 102 33.43 -0.24 17.45
N ARG A 103 32.78 -0.67 18.53
CA ARG A 103 32.89 0.04 19.82
C ARG A 103 34.26 -0.21 20.42
N SER A 104 34.92 -1.36 20.29
CA SER A 104 36.30 -1.52 20.79
C SER A 104 37.31 -0.79 19.90
N LYS A 105 37.14 -0.79 18.56
CA LYS A 105 37.95 -0.03 17.60
C LYS A 105 37.64 1.44 17.63
N ALA A 106 36.39 1.87 17.77
CA ALA A 106 36.04 3.26 17.99
C ALA A 106 36.42 3.70 19.40
N ARG A 107 36.36 2.86 20.45
CA ARG A 107 36.93 3.17 21.78
C ARG A 107 38.44 3.33 21.68
N THR A 108 39.15 2.42 21.03
CA THR A 108 40.60 2.53 20.83
C THR A 108 40.96 3.64 19.86
N PHE A 109 40.13 3.97 18.87
CA PHE A 109 40.35 5.07 17.92
C PHE A 109 39.97 6.42 18.51
N PHE A 110 38.89 6.53 19.28
CA PHE A 110 38.54 7.72 20.06
C PHE A 110 39.51 7.89 21.23
N GLN A 111 39.99 6.82 21.88
CA GLN A 111 41.11 6.91 22.82
C GLN A 111 42.40 7.31 22.09
N ALA A 112 42.73 6.71 20.95
CA ALA A 112 43.93 7.06 20.21
C ALA A 112 43.87 8.50 19.69
N LYS A 113 42.72 8.96 19.19
CA LYS A 113 42.52 10.35 18.76
C LYS A 113 42.37 11.30 19.92
N SER A 114 41.81 10.90 21.05
CA SER A 114 41.82 11.69 22.29
C SER A 114 43.26 11.84 22.79
N ASN A 115 44.06 10.76 22.75
CA ASN A 115 45.46 10.77 23.11
C ASN A 115 46.32 11.57 22.10
N GLU A 116 46.04 11.45 20.81
CA GLU A 116 46.73 12.20 19.75
C GLU A 116 46.35 13.69 19.80
N LEU A 117 45.08 14.02 20.02
CA LEU A 117 44.63 15.40 20.21
C LEU A 117 45.18 15.96 21.52
N SER A 118 45.19 15.20 22.61
CA SER A 118 45.83 15.58 23.88
C SER A 118 47.33 15.80 23.69
N SER A 119 48.01 14.93 22.92
CA SER A 119 49.42 15.10 22.58
C SER A 119 49.66 16.32 21.67
N ALA A 120 48.78 16.58 20.71
CA ALA A 120 48.86 17.75 19.84
C ALA A 120 48.58 19.05 20.61
N VAL A 121 47.61 19.05 21.53
CA VAL A 121 47.34 20.17 22.44
C VAL A 121 48.54 20.41 23.35
N ASN A 122 49.16 19.36 23.89
CA ASN A 122 50.37 19.49 24.69
C ASN A 122 51.56 20.04 23.88
N LYS A 123 51.76 19.58 22.64
CA LYS A 123 52.79 20.13 21.74
C LYS A 123 52.52 21.58 21.39
N LEU A 124 51.27 21.94 21.15
CA LEU A 124 50.89 23.32 20.86
C LEU A 124 51.10 24.23 22.08
N ASP A 125 50.80 23.73 23.28
CA ASP A 125 51.05 24.44 24.54
C ASP A 125 52.55 24.62 24.80
N GLU A 126 53.38 23.62 24.48
CA GLU A 126 54.84 23.74 24.53
C GLU A 126 55.38 24.78 23.54
N GLU A 127 54.93 24.77 22.29
CA GLU A 127 55.34 25.76 21.29
C GLU A 127 54.85 27.17 21.66
N ASN A 128 53.65 27.28 22.23
CA ASN A 128 53.13 28.54 22.74
C ASN A 128 53.98 29.07 23.91
N LYS A 129 54.40 28.20 24.84
CA LYS A 129 55.35 28.55 25.91
C LYS A 129 56.71 28.97 25.37
N LYS A 130 57.22 28.30 24.32
CA LYS A 130 58.48 28.71 23.66
C LYS A 130 58.36 30.07 23.02
N LEU A 131 57.27 30.34 22.29
CA LEU A 131 56.96 31.64 21.71
C LEU A 131 56.85 32.73 22.77
N GLY A 132 56.24 32.42 23.93
CA GLY A 132 56.22 33.29 25.10
C GLY A 132 57.63 33.66 25.57
N SER A 133 58.51 32.67 25.76
CA SER A 133 59.89 32.97 26.22
C SER A 133 60.75 33.70 25.16
N ILE A 134 60.51 33.45 23.87
CA ILE A 134 61.15 34.19 22.77
C ILE A 134 60.65 35.65 22.77
N TYR A 135 59.36 35.86 23.00
CA TYR A 135 58.77 37.19 23.11
C TYR A 135 59.33 37.97 24.32
N GLU A 136 59.48 37.32 25.48
CA GLU A 136 60.09 37.92 26.67
C GLU A 136 61.57 38.32 26.41
N LYS A 137 62.38 37.42 25.84
CA LYS A 137 63.77 37.73 25.45
C LYS A 137 63.86 38.84 24.41
N TYR A 138 62.88 38.93 23.50
CA TYR A 138 62.86 39.97 22.48
C TYR A 138 62.49 41.34 23.06
N GLN A 139 61.54 41.41 24.01
CA GLN A 139 61.26 42.64 24.74
C GLN A 139 62.47 43.16 25.51
N GLU A 140 63.33 42.25 25.99
CA GLU A 140 64.56 42.59 26.70
C GLU A 140 65.66 43.15 25.78
N ILE A 141 65.70 42.72 24.51
CA ILE A 141 66.80 43.04 23.57
C ILE A 141 66.46 44.19 22.60
N CYS A 142 65.19 44.35 22.20
CA CYS A 142 64.81 45.24 21.11
C CYS A 142 63.80 46.30 21.57
N GLY A 143 64.30 47.34 22.25
CA GLY A 143 63.58 48.57 22.51
C GLY A 143 63.26 49.35 21.22
N THR A 144 61.98 49.63 21.02
CA THR A 144 61.39 50.65 20.13
C THR A 144 61.95 50.80 18.71
N THR A 145 61.34 50.13 17.72
CA THR A 145 60.84 50.74 16.45
C THR A 145 60.28 49.69 15.47
N SER A 146 58.97 49.71 15.23
CA SER A 146 58.28 49.45 13.93
C SER A 146 56.78 49.21 14.16
N GLU A 147 55.92 50.16 13.75
CA GLU A 147 54.45 50.08 13.87
C GLU A 147 53.83 48.91 13.08
N LEU A 148 54.47 48.50 11.98
CA LEU A 148 54.02 47.36 11.18
C LEU A 148 54.06 46.04 11.98
N LEU A 149 55.01 45.94 12.91
CA LEU A 149 55.19 44.78 13.78
C LEU A 149 54.16 44.74 14.92
N LYS A 150 53.76 45.89 15.47
CA LYS A 150 52.65 45.97 16.43
C LYS A 150 51.34 45.44 15.84
N LYS A 151 51.06 45.76 14.57
CA LYS A 151 49.86 45.25 13.88
C LYS A 151 49.90 43.74 13.73
N LYS A 152 51.04 43.17 13.29
CA LYS A 152 51.21 41.71 13.19
C LYS A 152 51.14 40.99 14.54
N ILE A 153 51.68 41.58 15.61
CA ILE A 153 51.56 41.02 16.97
C ILE A 153 50.11 41.02 17.44
N HIS A 154 49.34 42.08 17.13
CA HIS A 154 47.92 42.13 17.44
C HIS A 154 47.14 41.04 16.70
N GLU A 155 47.42 40.85 15.39
CA GLU A 155 46.83 39.76 14.61
C GLU A 155 47.17 38.37 15.18
N ILE A 156 48.42 38.14 15.60
CA ILE A 156 48.83 36.88 16.25
C ILE A 156 48.09 36.67 17.58
N ASN A 157 47.93 37.72 18.38
CA ASN A 157 47.26 37.63 19.68
C ASN A 157 45.75 37.37 19.51
N ASP A 158 45.12 37.98 18.50
CA ASP A 158 43.73 37.69 18.14
C ASP A 158 43.55 36.25 17.66
N ILE A 159 44.49 35.74 16.86
CA ILE A 159 44.50 34.33 16.44
C ILE A 159 44.67 33.40 17.65
N ALA A 160 45.58 33.69 18.58
CA ALA A 160 45.81 32.89 19.77
C ALA A 160 44.56 32.88 20.69
N LYS A 161 43.90 34.03 20.84
CA LYS A 161 42.67 34.16 21.64
C LYS A 161 41.50 33.40 21.01
N ASN A 162 41.38 33.40 19.69
CA ASN A 162 40.40 32.58 18.97
C ASN A 162 40.72 31.09 19.07
N SER A 163 41.98 30.69 18.98
CA SER A 163 42.40 29.30 19.18
C SER A 163 42.07 28.80 20.58
N SER A 164 42.35 29.58 21.63
CA SER A 164 41.99 29.23 23.01
C SER A 164 40.48 29.07 23.21
N ARG A 165 39.66 29.96 22.63
CA ARG A 165 38.19 29.82 22.66
C ARG A 165 37.71 28.55 21.97
N ASN A 166 38.33 28.17 20.85
CA ASN A 166 37.99 26.95 20.13
C ASN A 166 38.41 25.69 20.92
N ILE A 167 39.56 25.72 21.60
CA ILE A 167 40.01 24.63 22.49
C ILE A 167 39.03 24.43 23.66
N ASN A 168 38.55 25.51 24.28
CA ASN A 168 37.56 25.40 25.35
C ASN A 168 36.22 24.83 24.86
N LYS A 169 35.79 25.18 23.64
CA LYS A 169 34.62 24.56 23.01
C LYS A 169 34.83 23.06 22.77
N LEU A 170 36.03 22.65 22.35
CA LEU A 170 36.38 21.23 22.17
C LEU A 170 36.37 20.45 23.50
N LEU A 171 36.88 21.04 24.58
CA LEU A 171 36.82 20.45 25.92
C LEU A 171 35.38 20.24 26.41
N LEU A 172 34.49 21.19 26.18
CA LEU A 172 33.07 21.06 26.54
C LEU A 172 32.38 19.96 25.71
N LEU A 173 32.71 19.86 24.41
CA LEU A 173 32.19 18.78 23.57
C LEU A 173 32.67 17.40 24.04
N ALA A 174 33.91 17.28 24.50
CA ALA A 174 34.44 16.02 25.05
C ALA A 174 33.67 15.54 26.28
N SER A 175 33.29 16.45 27.19
CA SER A 175 32.46 16.13 28.37
C SER A 175 31.07 15.62 27.96
N SER A 176 30.42 16.29 27.00
CA SER A 176 29.09 15.90 26.52
C SER A 176 29.08 14.51 25.87
N ILE A 177 30.19 14.10 25.25
CA ILE A 177 30.34 12.75 24.66
C ILE A 177 30.35 11.69 25.76
N SER A 178 31.04 11.94 26.87
CA SER A 178 31.09 11.02 28.02
C SER A 178 29.69 10.79 28.61
N ASP A 179 28.91 11.85 28.81
CA ASP A 179 27.55 11.75 29.37
C ASP A 179 26.59 11.00 28.43
N THR A 180 26.80 11.10 27.13
CA THR A 180 26.02 10.37 26.12
C THR A 180 26.33 8.87 26.17
N GLU A 181 27.58 8.49 26.44
CA GLU A 181 27.97 7.07 26.59
C GLU A 181 27.27 6.42 27.78
N THR A 182 27.16 7.12 28.92
CA THR A 182 26.48 6.59 30.11
C THR A 182 24.97 6.36 29.86
N LYS A 183 24.28 7.32 29.25
CA LYS A 183 22.84 7.21 28.92
C LYS A 183 22.54 6.08 27.93
N MET A 184 23.50 5.77 27.05
CA MET A 184 23.36 4.66 26.11
C MET A 184 23.31 3.30 26.84
N TYR A 185 24.11 3.10 27.89
CA TYR A 185 24.08 1.86 28.67
C TYR A 185 22.76 1.67 29.41
N GLU A 186 22.22 2.74 29.99
CA GLU A 186 20.92 2.69 30.67
C GLU A 186 19.79 2.30 29.72
N LEU A 187 19.75 2.88 28.51
CA LEU A 187 18.73 2.56 27.52
C LEU A 187 18.78 1.09 27.12
N ILE A 188 19.97 0.50 26.90
CA ILE A 188 20.11 -0.90 26.47
C ILE A 188 19.51 -1.88 27.50
N ASP A 189 19.79 -1.69 28.79
CA ASP A 189 19.20 -2.52 29.85
C ASP A 189 17.68 -2.36 29.90
N GLU A 190 17.23 -1.13 29.63
CA GLU A 190 15.83 -0.82 29.49
C GLU A 190 15.18 -1.65 28.36
N VAL A 191 15.78 -1.62 27.18
CA VAL A 191 15.38 -2.41 26.01
C VAL A 191 15.38 -3.91 26.30
N GLU A 192 16.14 -4.53 27.19
CA GLU A 192 16.00 -5.99 27.32
C GLU A 192 14.72 -6.42 28.07
N LYS A 193 14.15 -5.49 28.85
CA LYS A 193 13.12 -5.78 29.85
C LYS A 193 11.68 -5.82 29.30
N ASN A 194 11.27 -4.90 28.43
CA ASN A 194 9.93 -4.93 27.81
C ASN A 194 9.73 -6.11 26.82
N ARG A 195 10.80 -6.78 26.34
CA ARG A 195 10.75 -7.69 25.17
C ARG A 195 10.21 -8.98 25.64
N LYS A 196 10.82 -9.37 26.76
CA LYS A 196 10.42 -10.46 27.60
C LYS A 196 8.95 -10.27 28.00
N SER A 197 8.56 -9.05 28.41
CA SER A 197 7.16 -8.74 28.75
C SER A 197 6.19 -8.84 27.55
N PHE A 198 6.58 -8.42 26.34
CA PHE A 198 5.72 -8.50 25.15
C PHE A 198 5.56 -9.93 24.64
N LEU A 199 6.63 -10.72 24.64
CA LEU A 199 6.60 -12.14 24.23
C LEU A 199 5.78 -13.01 25.18
N GLU A 200 5.71 -12.64 26.45
CA GLU A 200 4.92 -13.34 27.47
C GLU A 200 3.44 -12.88 27.50
N ASN A 201 3.02 -11.94 26.63
CA ASN A 201 1.65 -11.41 26.62
C ASN A 201 0.64 -12.35 25.96
N LYS A 202 -0.25 -12.93 26.79
CA LYS A 202 -1.33 -13.84 26.39
C LYS A 202 -2.34 -13.28 25.36
N ARG A 203 -2.40 -11.96 25.13
CA ARG A 203 -3.27 -11.33 24.11
C ARG A 203 -2.64 -11.26 22.72
N ASN A 204 -1.37 -11.61 22.58
CA ASN A 204 -0.70 -11.58 21.29
C ASN A 204 -1.00 -12.88 20.51
N CYS A 205 -2.06 -12.87 19.70
CA CYS A 205 -2.41 -14.02 18.87
C CYS A 205 -1.45 -14.23 17.68
N GLY A 206 -0.62 -13.25 17.33
CA GLY A 206 0.31 -13.31 16.19
C GLY A 206 1.51 -14.24 16.38
N ILE A 207 1.78 -14.66 17.62
CA ILE A 207 2.79 -15.67 17.98
C ILE A 207 2.22 -17.09 18.08
N LEU A 208 0.90 -17.25 17.96
CA LEU A 208 0.26 -18.57 17.97
C LEU A 208 0.46 -19.24 16.61
N LYS A 209 0.93 -20.49 16.62
CA LYS A 209 1.04 -21.32 15.41
C LYS A 209 -0.34 -21.40 14.73
N GLY A 210 -0.41 -21.02 13.44
CA GLY A 210 -1.63 -21.11 12.63
C GLY A 210 -2.47 -19.81 12.51
N TYR A 211 -2.02 -18.70 13.07
CA TYR A 211 -2.62 -17.37 12.88
C TYR A 211 -2.41 -16.87 11.43
N ILE A 212 -3.47 -16.46 10.75
CA ILE A 212 -3.45 -15.96 9.37
C ILE A 212 -4.15 -14.60 9.31
N VAL A 213 -3.51 -13.61 8.69
CA VAL A 213 -3.98 -12.23 8.59
C VAL A 213 -5.20 -12.12 7.63
N GLU A 214 -6.17 -11.28 7.98
CA GLU A 214 -7.31 -10.93 7.11
C GLU A 214 -6.87 -10.18 5.85
N GLU A 215 -7.34 -10.63 4.69
CA GLU A 215 -7.29 -9.85 3.46
C GLU A 215 -8.27 -8.67 3.59
N ARG A 216 -7.76 -7.45 3.39
CA ARG A 216 -8.57 -6.23 3.45
C ARG A 216 -9.17 -5.96 2.08
N ALA A 217 -10.41 -5.49 2.07
CA ALA A 217 -11.05 -5.01 0.86
C ALA A 217 -10.18 -3.96 0.17
N ASN A 218 -9.95 -4.17 -1.12
CA ASN A 218 -9.03 -3.40 -1.93
C ASN A 218 -9.69 -2.82 -3.18
N GLY A 219 -11.03 -2.78 -3.25
CA GLY A 219 -11.77 -2.11 -4.32
C GLY A 219 -11.94 -2.94 -5.59
N LEU A 220 -12.38 -2.29 -6.66
CA LEU A 220 -12.45 -2.81 -8.01
C LEU A 220 -11.40 -2.14 -8.89
N ILE A 221 -10.98 -2.82 -9.95
CA ILE A 221 -10.06 -2.27 -10.96
C ILE A 221 -10.92 -1.54 -12.00
N GLY A 222 -10.90 -0.21 -11.98
CA GLY A 222 -11.57 0.62 -12.98
C GLY A 222 -10.66 0.89 -14.17
N SER A 223 -11.05 0.39 -15.35
CA SER A 223 -10.39 0.65 -16.64
C SER A 223 -11.13 1.78 -17.35
N TYR A 224 -10.52 2.95 -17.45
CA TYR A 224 -11.11 4.19 -17.98
C TYR A 224 -10.68 4.43 -19.42
N TYR A 225 -11.64 4.61 -20.32
CA TYR A 225 -11.45 4.85 -21.74
C TYR A 225 -11.86 6.28 -22.08
N ASP A 226 -11.10 6.94 -22.94
CA ASP A 226 -11.36 8.31 -23.42
C ASP A 226 -12.51 8.41 -24.45
N ASN A 227 -13.28 7.35 -24.61
CA ASN A 227 -14.37 7.20 -25.57
C ASN A 227 -15.51 6.39 -24.98
N ALA A 228 -16.74 6.61 -25.45
CA ALA A 228 -17.93 5.94 -24.94
C ALA A 228 -18.11 4.48 -25.42
N TYR A 229 -17.18 3.95 -26.22
CA TYR A 229 -17.33 2.68 -26.93
C TYR A 229 -16.46 1.55 -26.37
N PHE A 230 -15.72 1.79 -25.28
CA PHE A 230 -14.75 0.83 -24.73
C PHE A 230 -13.71 0.39 -25.78
N THR A 231 -13.36 1.30 -26.69
CA THR A 231 -12.39 1.02 -27.76
C THR A 231 -10.97 1.41 -27.32
N GLY A 232 -9.97 0.65 -27.78
CA GLY A 232 -8.57 0.92 -27.44
C GLY A 232 -8.14 0.38 -26.08
N TYR A 233 -7.02 0.89 -25.56
CA TYR A 233 -6.59 0.59 -24.18
C TYR A 233 -7.30 1.56 -23.26
N PRO A 234 -7.61 1.19 -22.01
CA PRO A 234 -7.95 2.20 -21.02
C PRO A 234 -6.80 3.21 -20.89
N THR A 235 -7.10 4.49 -21.06
CA THR A 235 -6.18 5.61 -20.85
C THR A 235 -5.73 5.69 -19.39
N SER A 236 -6.55 5.18 -18.45
CA SER A 236 -6.18 5.06 -17.05
C SER A 236 -6.73 3.79 -16.40
N ILE A 237 -5.97 3.22 -15.47
CA ILE A 237 -6.39 2.09 -14.64
C ILE A 237 -6.28 2.51 -13.18
N ASN A 238 -7.42 2.57 -12.50
CA ASN A 238 -7.51 3.01 -11.12
C ASN A 238 -8.06 1.92 -10.21
N ASN A 239 -7.79 2.10 -8.91
CA ASN A 239 -8.40 1.30 -7.86
C ASN A 239 -9.54 2.09 -7.22
N ASP A 240 -10.76 1.70 -7.56
CA ASP A 240 -11.97 2.36 -7.08
C ASP A 240 -12.56 1.55 -5.92
N LYS A 241 -12.52 2.14 -4.72
CA LYS A 241 -12.99 1.48 -3.49
C LYS A 241 -14.50 1.41 -3.37
N TYR A 242 -15.22 2.21 -4.14
CA TYR A 242 -16.67 2.33 -4.16
C TYR A 242 -17.15 2.64 -5.58
N LEU A 243 -18.42 2.36 -5.84
CA LEU A 243 -19.15 2.78 -7.04
C LEU A 243 -20.24 3.77 -6.62
N ASN A 244 -19.84 5.02 -6.37
CA ASN A 244 -20.70 6.12 -5.95
C ASN A 244 -20.09 7.42 -6.50
N PHE A 245 -20.33 7.66 -7.80
CA PHE A 245 -19.72 8.73 -8.57
C PHE A 245 -20.79 9.66 -9.12
N ILE A 246 -20.60 10.95 -8.86
CA ILE A 246 -21.32 12.04 -9.50
C ILE A 246 -20.25 13.01 -10.00
N TRP A 247 -20.03 13.03 -11.31
CA TRP A 247 -19.11 13.94 -11.97
C TRP A 247 -19.93 15.11 -12.51
N ASP A 248 -20.04 16.18 -11.72
CA ASP A 248 -20.73 17.42 -12.12
C ASP A 248 -19.72 18.39 -12.76
N THR A 249 -19.60 18.35 -14.09
CA THR A 249 -18.62 19.09 -14.92
C THR A 249 -17.13 18.76 -14.69
N GLY A 250 -16.83 17.76 -13.86
CA GLY A 250 -15.49 17.24 -13.59
C GLY A 250 -15.10 16.07 -14.50
N VAL A 251 -13.80 15.91 -14.77
CA VAL A 251 -13.28 14.74 -15.49
C VAL A 251 -13.21 13.52 -14.55
N PRO A 252 -13.55 12.30 -15.01
CA PRO A 252 -13.47 11.10 -14.17
C PRO A 252 -12.06 10.83 -13.65
N VAL A 253 -11.08 10.98 -14.54
CA VAL A 253 -9.64 10.84 -14.31
C VAL A 253 -8.92 11.79 -15.28
N GLU A 254 -7.69 12.19 -14.96
CA GLU A 254 -6.85 12.96 -15.89
C GLU A 254 -6.75 12.28 -17.26
N ASN A 255 -6.78 13.09 -18.33
CA ASN A 255 -6.80 12.65 -19.74
C ASN A 255 -8.07 11.91 -20.19
N ILE A 256 -9.10 11.81 -19.35
CA ILE A 256 -10.43 11.36 -19.75
C ILE A 256 -11.32 12.59 -20.00
N PRO A 257 -11.81 12.80 -21.23
CA PRO A 257 -12.71 13.91 -21.50
C PRO A 257 -14.05 13.69 -20.78
N TYR A 258 -14.59 14.74 -20.17
CA TYR A 258 -15.86 14.66 -19.46
C TYR A 258 -17.04 14.43 -20.42
N GLN A 259 -16.89 14.77 -21.71
CA GLN A 259 -17.98 14.69 -22.69
C GLN A 259 -18.27 13.27 -23.18
N HIS A 260 -17.26 12.41 -23.20
CA HIS A 260 -17.39 11.05 -23.71
C HIS A 260 -16.36 10.14 -23.07
N PHE A 261 -16.81 9.14 -22.34
CA PHE A 261 -15.89 8.17 -21.75
C PHE A 261 -16.62 6.88 -21.45
N SER A 262 -15.87 5.84 -21.19
CA SER A 262 -16.42 4.61 -20.64
C SER A 262 -15.51 4.03 -19.59
N ILE A 263 -16.08 3.26 -18.68
CA ILE A 263 -15.36 2.65 -17.56
C ILE A 263 -15.82 1.21 -17.42
N ARG A 264 -14.84 0.30 -17.33
CA ARG A 264 -15.07 -1.10 -16.98
C ARG A 264 -14.44 -1.38 -15.63
N TRP A 265 -15.26 -1.64 -14.63
CA TRP A 265 -14.82 -2.10 -13.32
C TRP A 265 -14.82 -3.61 -13.25
N ASP A 266 -13.67 -4.19 -12.91
CA ASP A 266 -13.48 -5.63 -12.75
C ASP A 266 -13.03 -5.97 -11.32
N GLY A 267 -13.59 -7.03 -10.76
CA GLY A 267 -13.18 -7.56 -9.47
C GLY A 267 -14.18 -8.56 -8.94
N TYR A 268 -14.46 -8.45 -7.64
CA TYR A 268 -15.27 -9.38 -6.88
C TYR A 268 -16.09 -8.65 -5.83
N LEU A 269 -17.36 -9.06 -5.72
CA LEU A 269 -18.27 -8.62 -4.68
C LEU A 269 -18.38 -9.73 -3.62
N LYS A 270 -18.02 -9.42 -2.37
CA LYS A 270 -18.20 -10.32 -1.23
C LYS A 270 -19.56 -10.09 -0.59
N ILE A 271 -20.29 -11.17 -0.35
CA ILE A 271 -21.60 -11.10 0.27
C ILE A 271 -21.48 -11.28 1.79
N PRO A 272 -22.10 -10.43 2.63
CA PRO A 272 -21.91 -10.49 4.07
C PRO A 272 -22.59 -11.70 4.71
N GLN A 273 -23.78 -12.06 4.24
CA GLN A 273 -24.59 -13.16 4.77
C GLN A 273 -25.42 -13.80 3.66
N THR A 274 -25.76 -15.08 3.81
CA THR A 274 -26.59 -15.78 2.82
C THR A 274 -28.00 -15.23 2.85
N ASP A 275 -28.46 -14.64 1.74
CA ASP A 275 -29.77 -14.02 1.62
C ASP A 275 -30.17 -13.83 0.13
N ASN A 276 -31.40 -13.39 -0.12
CA ASN A 276 -31.86 -12.97 -1.43
C ASN A 276 -31.52 -11.50 -1.67
N TYR A 277 -30.51 -11.23 -2.48
CA TYR A 277 -30.05 -9.88 -2.79
C TYR A 277 -30.72 -9.33 -4.04
N VAL A 278 -30.98 -8.03 -4.04
CA VAL A 278 -31.28 -7.23 -5.22
C VAL A 278 -30.15 -6.22 -5.37
N ILE A 279 -29.48 -6.25 -6.51
CA ILE A 279 -28.49 -5.23 -6.88
C ILE A 279 -29.22 -4.11 -7.60
N ILE A 280 -28.94 -2.87 -7.23
CA ILE A 280 -29.63 -1.69 -7.76
C ILE A 280 -28.57 -0.70 -8.22
N ILE A 281 -28.71 -0.17 -9.43
CA ILE A 281 -27.80 0.83 -9.99
C ILE A 281 -28.60 2.08 -10.36
N GLU A 282 -28.10 3.24 -9.93
CA GLU A 282 -28.58 4.56 -10.32
C GLU A 282 -27.61 5.14 -11.34
N HIS A 283 -28.07 5.43 -12.56
CA HIS A 283 -27.22 5.95 -13.63
C HIS A 283 -27.99 6.81 -14.64
N ASP A 284 -27.26 7.54 -15.48
CA ASP A 284 -27.80 8.48 -16.48
C ASP A 284 -27.64 8.04 -17.94
N CYS A 285 -26.62 7.22 -18.24
CA CYS A 285 -26.29 6.78 -19.60
C CYS A 285 -26.42 5.26 -19.70
N GLY A 286 -25.44 4.55 -20.29
CA GLY A 286 -25.47 3.10 -20.43
C GLY A 286 -24.81 2.35 -19.29
N VAL A 287 -25.39 1.22 -18.87
CA VAL A 287 -24.76 0.31 -17.91
C VAL A 287 -25.01 -1.17 -18.21
N ARG A 288 -24.00 -2.01 -17.93
CA ARG A 288 -24.15 -3.47 -17.81
C ARG A 288 -23.49 -3.94 -16.52
N ILE A 289 -24.13 -4.87 -15.82
CA ILE A 289 -23.56 -5.51 -14.63
C ILE A 289 -23.61 -7.02 -14.80
N PHE A 290 -22.47 -7.66 -14.52
CA PHE A 290 -22.31 -9.11 -14.55
C PHE A 290 -21.93 -9.63 -13.17
N LEU A 291 -22.50 -10.78 -12.81
CA LEU A 291 -22.19 -11.51 -11.60
C LEU A 291 -21.89 -12.98 -11.97
N ASP A 292 -20.72 -13.49 -11.59
CA ASP A 292 -20.22 -14.83 -11.97
C ASP A 292 -20.43 -15.13 -13.48
N ASN A 293 -20.06 -14.15 -14.33
CA ASN A 293 -20.15 -14.17 -15.79
C ASN A 293 -21.57 -14.09 -16.38
N SER A 294 -22.62 -14.04 -15.57
CA SER A 294 -23.99 -13.84 -16.04
C SER A 294 -24.39 -12.37 -15.99
N PRO A 295 -24.98 -11.79 -17.05
CA PRO A 295 -25.52 -10.44 -17.01
C PRO A 295 -26.74 -10.39 -16.06
N ILE A 296 -26.69 -9.55 -15.04
CA ILE A 296 -27.78 -9.36 -14.06
C ILE A 296 -28.53 -8.04 -14.27
N ILE A 297 -27.89 -7.04 -14.89
CA ILE A 297 -28.49 -5.76 -15.27
C ILE A 297 -27.92 -5.36 -16.63
N VAL A 298 -28.80 -4.93 -17.54
CA VAL A 298 -28.44 -4.33 -18.83
C VAL A 298 -29.43 -3.21 -19.07
N ASP A 299 -28.94 -1.97 -19.10
CA ASP A 299 -29.77 -0.81 -19.39
C ASP A 299 -29.03 0.17 -20.31
N ASN A 300 -29.74 0.77 -21.28
CA ASN A 300 -29.20 1.71 -22.26
C ASN A 300 -27.95 1.21 -23.04
N MET A 301 -27.72 -0.11 -23.06
CA MET A 301 -26.68 -0.81 -23.82
C MET A 301 -27.28 -2.04 -24.53
N PRO A 302 -26.66 -2.56 -25.61
CA PRO A 302 -27.12 -3.81 -26.22
C PRO A 302 -27.10 -4.96 -25.21
N HIS A 303 -27.88 -6.02 -25.42
CA HIS A 303 -27.72 -7.23 -24.62
C HIS A 303 -26.39 -7.93 -24.94
N PRO A 304 -25.59 -8.32 -23.92
CA PRO A 304 -24.36 -9.06 -24.13
C PRO A 304 -24.65 -10.53 -24.46
N LYS A 305 -23.81 -11.14 -25.29
CA LYS A 305 -23.67 -12.61 -25.37
C LYS A 305 -22.93 -13.14 -24.14
N GLU A 306 -23.12 -14.41 -23.81
CA GLU A 306 -22.56 -15.03 -22.58
C GLU A 306 -21.01 -14.93 -22.49
N ASP A 307 -20.33 -15.04 -23.62
CA ASP A 307 -18.88 -14.94 -23.77
C ASP A 307 -18.32 -13.52 -23.53
N GLU A 308 -19.16 -12.48 -23.66
CA GLU A 308 -18.74 -11.08 -23.50
C GLU A 308 -18.39 -10.71 -22.06
N SER A 309 -18.87 -11.48 -21.10
CA SER A 309 -18.64 -11.25 -19.68
C SER A 309 -17.16 -11.29 -19.28
N GLU A 310 -16.29 -11.87 -20.12
CA GLU A 310 -14.86 -12.00 -19.88
C GLU A 310 -13.98 -11.29 -20.92
N GLU A 311 -14.58 -10.76 -21.99
CA GLU A 311 -13.85 -10.12 -23.08
C GLU A 311 -13.75 -8.61 -22.88
N ASN A 312 -12.63 -8.02 -23.32
CA ASN A 312 -12.45 -6.57 -23.35
C ASN A 312 -12.68 -6.06 -24.78
N ARG A 313 -13.94 -6.15 -25.23
CA ARG A 313 -14.35 -5.76 -26.58
C ARG A 313 -15.07 -4.41 -26.60
N PRO A 314 -15.03 -3.69 -27.74
CA PRO A 314 -15.87 -2.53 -27.97
C PRO A 314 -17.35 -2.84 -27.83
N ILE A 315 -18.11 -1.86 -27.35
CA ILE A 315 -19.57 -1.94 -27.21
C ILE A 315 -20.19 -0.83 -28.07
N SER A 316 -21.13 -1.21 -28.93
CA SER A 316 -21.89 -0.24 -29.72
C SER A 316 -22.94 0.46 -28.85
N ILE A 317 -23.13 1.75 -29.10
CA ILE A 317 -24.19 2.54 -28.44
C ILE A 317 -25.50 2.27 -29.18
N LEU A 318 -26.59 2.12 -28.42
CA LEU A 318 -27.93 1.96 -28.98
C LEU A 318 -28.37 3.25 -29.73
N PRO A 319 -29.35 3.16 -30.65
CA PRO A 319 -29.98 4.35 -31.22
C PRO A 319 -30.49 5.27 -30.10
N ILE A 320 -30.25 6.58 -30.22
CA ILE A 320 -30.54 7.59 -29.18
C ILE A 320 -32.00 7.52 -28.70
N GLU A 321 -32.94 7.23 -29.60
CA GLU A 321 -34.37 7.07 -29.32
C GLU A 321 -34.69 5.95 -28.32
N LYS A 322 -33.76 5.00 -28.11
CA LYS A 322 -33.91 3.87 -27.18
C LYS A 322 -33.17 4.09 -25.87
N ILE A 323 -32.53 5.24 -25.67
CA ILE A 323 -31.71 5.53 -24.49
C ILE A 323 -32.46 6.50 -23.58
N ASN A 324 -32.64 6.12 -22.31
CA ASN A 324 -33.10 7.02 -21.27
C ASN A 324 -31.90 7.78 -20.66
N ALA A 325 -31.67 8.99 -21.14
CA ALA A 325 -30.52 9.82 -20.75
C ALA A 325 -30.65 10.52 -19.37
N ASN A 326 -31.79 10.33 -18.68
CA ASN A 326 -32.04 10.89 -17.35
C ASN A 326 -31.53 9.95 -16.26
N VAL A 327 -31.16 10.51 -15.10
CA VAL A 327 -30.78 9.71 -13.93
C VAL A 327 -31.98 8.87 -13.48
N HIS A 328 -31.80 7.55 -13.41
CA HIS A 328 -32.83 6.63 -12.94
C HIS A 328 -32.21 5.36 -12.32
N LYS A 329 -33.02 4.63 -11.55
CA LYS A 329 -32.63 3.38 -10.89
C LYS A 329 -33.12 2.16 -11.67
N VAL A 330 -32.25 1.17 -11.83
CA VAL A 330 -32.56 -0.16 -12.39
C VAL A 330 -32.14 -1.22 -11.37
N SER A 331 -32.95 -2.26 -11.22
CA SER A 331 -32.74 -3.35 -10.25
C SER A 331 -32.61 -4.70 -10.94
N SER A 332 -31.77 -5.57 -10.39
CA SER A 332 -31.70 -6.98 -10.81
C SER A 332 -32.93 -7.77 -10.34
N GLU A 333 -33.09 -8.99 -10.85
CA GLU A 333 -33.93 -9.99 -10.20
C GLU A 333 -33.37 -10.36 -8.81
N LYS A 334 -34.15 -11.07 -7.99
CA LYS A 334 -33.68 -11.58 -6.69
C LYS A 334 -32.61 -12.65 -6.92
N LEU A 335 -31.42 -12.43 -6.38
CA LEU A 335 -30.27 -13.31 -6.48
C LEU A 335 -30.07 -14.03 -5.15
N GLY A 336 -30.15 -15.36 -5.14
CA GLY A 336 -29.81 -16.17 -3.97
C GLY A 336 -28.30 -16.20 -3.78
N LEU A 337 -27.76 -15.27 -2.98
CA LEU A 337 -26.32 -15.15 -2.78
C LEU A 337 -25.90 -15.72 -1.43
N ILE A 338 -24.73 -16.34 -1.40
CA ILE A 338 -24.18 -17.03 -0.23
C ILE A 338 -23.25 -16.06 0.48
N GLY A 339 -23.41 -15.94 1.80
CA GLY A 339 -22.51 -15.20 2.67
C GLY A 339 -21.06 -15.65 2.50
N GLY A 340 -20.12 -14.75 2.80
CA GLY A 340 -18.68 -14.97 2.71
C GLY A 340 -18.11 -15.25 1.32
N LYS A 341 -18.91 -15.71 0.36
CA LYS A 341 -18.53 -15.98 -1.03
C LYS A 341 -18.27 -14.67 -1.75
N LYS A 342 -17.17 -14.65 -2.50
CA LYS A 342 -16.82 -13.63 -3.48
C LYS A 342 -17.36 -14.06 -4.84
N TYR A 343 -18.19 -13.23 -5.45
CA TYR A 343 -18.72 -13.42 -6.79
C TYR A 343 -17.93 -12.54 -7.75
N LYS A 344 -17.54 -13.07 -8.91
CA LYS A 344 -16.88 -12.27 -9.95
C LYS A 344 -17.84 -11.16 -10.36
N PHE A 345 -17.38 -9.93 -10.33
CA PHE A 345 -18.22 -8.75 -10.46
C PHE A 345 -17.62 -7.84 -11.53
N ARG A 346 -18.40 -7.53 -12.55
CA ARG A 346 -18.03 -6.60 -13.62
C ARG A 346 -19.13 -5.57 -13.82
N VAL A 347 -18.75 -4.30 -13.89
CA VAL A 347 -19.64 -3.18 -14.22
C VAL A 347 -19.07 -2.45 -15.42
N GLU A 348 -19.87 -2.26 -16.46
CA GLU A 348 -19.52 -1.48 -17.64
C GLU A 348 -20.44 -0.26 -17.68
N TYR A 349 -19.86 0.92 -17.79
CA TYR A 349 -20.59 2.20 -17.87
C TYR A 349 -20.03 3.05 -19.01
N PHE A 350 -20.89 3.71 -19.77
CA PHE A 350 -20.45 4.79 -20.66
C PHE A 350 -21.20 6.07 -20.34
N HIS A 351 -20.54 7.20 -20.57
CA HIS A 351 -21.13 8.52 -20.59
C HIS A 351 -20.90 9.16 -21.97
N LEU A 352 -21.92 9.84 -22.48
CA LEU A 352 -21.85 10.57 -23.73
C LEU A 352 -22.76 11.80 -23.68
N SER A 353 -22.19 13.00 -23.70
CA SER A 353 -22.96 14.25 -23.59
C SER A 353 -23.98 14.43 -24.72
N THR A 354 -23.70 13.91 -25.92
CA THR A 354 -24.57 14.11 -27.09
C THR A 354 -25.90 13.38 -27.03
N ILE A 355 -26.07 12.42 -26.12
CA ILE A 355 -27.36 11.74 -25.87
C ILE A 355 -28.20 12.43 -24.80
N LYS A 356 -27.64 13.39 -24.06
CA LYS A 356 -28.30 14.09 -22.97
C LYS A 356 -28.76 15.47 -23.41
N TYR A 357 -30.03 15.79 -23.16
CA TYR A 357 -30.56 17.13 -23.38
C TYR A 357 -30.35 18.04 -22.16
N GLU A 358 -30.62 17.51 -20.96
CA GLU A 358 -30.40 18.21 -19.69
C GLU A 358 -29.08 17.75 -19.06
N ASN A 359 -28.27 18.71 -18.61
CA ASN A 359 -26.99 18.47 -17.94
C ASN A 359 -26.04 17.53 -18.72
N PRO A 360 -25.65 17.91 -19.96
CA PRO A 360 -24.87 17.07 -20.86
C PRO A 360 -23.49 16.71 -20.31
N ASP A 361 -22.92 17.56 -19.46
CA ASP A 361 -21.57 17.41 -18.91
C ASP A 361 -21.55 16.79 -17.50
N ILE A 362 -22.70 16.26 -17.05
CA ILE A 362 -22.81 15.54 -15.79
C ILE A 362 -22.83 14.04 -16.07
N ALA A 363 -22.01 13.27 -15.37
CA ALA A 363 -22.06 11.81 -15.40
C ALA A 363 -22.40 11.27 -14.00
N HIS A 364 -23.28 10.27 -13.91
CA HIS A 364 -23.82 9.76 -12.65
C HIS A 364 -23.83 8.23 -12.65
N ILE A 365 -23.18 7.61 -11.65
CA ILE A 365 -23.29 6.18 -11.39
C ILE A 365 -23.16 5.85 -9.88
N ILE A 366 -24.19 5.25 -9.27
CA ILE A 366 -24.18 4.81 -7.86
C ILE A 366 -24.74 3.39 -7.75
N LEU A 367 -24.02 2.52 -7.02
CA LEU A 367 -24.38 1.12 -6.82
C LEU A 367 -24.88 0.85 -5.39
N TYR A 368 -26.04 0.23 -5.30
CA TYR A 368 -26.71 -0.16 -4.07
C TYR A 368 -26.99 -1.66 -4.05
N TRP A 369 -27.26 -2.17 -2.85
CA TRP A 369 -27.85 -3.48 -2.65
C TRP A 369 -29.01 -3.42 -1.67
N LYS A 370 -29.83 -4.46 -1.67
CA LYS A 370 -30.88 -4.70 -0.68
C LYS A 370 -31.04 -6.20 -0.49
N SER A 371 -31.33 -6.65 0.72
CA SER A 371 -31.74 -8.03 0.97
C SER A 371 -32.98 -8.07 1.87
N ASP A 372 -33.47 -9.26 2.22
CA ASP A 372 -34.60 -9.39 3.15
C ASP A 372 -34.20 -8.88 4.57
N ASN A 373 -32.90 -8.91 4.91
CA ASN A 373 -32.35 -8.44 6.19
C ASN A 373 -31.52 -7.14 6.12
N ILE A 374 -31.22 -6.64 4.91
CA ILE A 374 -30.42 -5.42 4.69
C ILE A 374 -31.29 -4.39 3.97
N ALA A 375 -31.50 -3.23 4.57
CA ALA A 375 -32.19 -2.12 3.93
C ALA A 375 -31.40 -1.61 2.71
N GLU A 376 -32.06 -0.94 1.77
CA GLU A 376 -31.36 -0.37 0.60
C GLU A 376 -30.26 0.60 1.05
N GLU A 377 -29.02 0.27 0.70
CA GLU A 377 -27.84 1.07 1.03
C GLU A 377 -26.81 0.99 -0.11
N ILE A 378 -25.96 2.00 -0.20
CA ILE A 378 -24.79 1.99 -1.10
C ILE A 378 -23.87 0.86 -0.64
N ILE A 379 -23.42 0.02 -1.56
CA ILE A 379 -22.56 -1.12 -1.20
C ILE A 379 -21.29 -0.61 -0.52
N PRO A 380 -21.04 -0.99 0.75
CA PRO A 380 -19.88 -0.48 1.48
C PRO A 380 -18.54 -0.94 0.90
N THR A 381 -17.50 -0.10 1.04
CA THR A 381 -16.17 -0.33 0.45
C THR A 381 -15.51 -1.65 0.89
N ASN A 382 -15.90 -2.19 2.04
CA ASN A 382 -15.36 -3.44 2.60
C ASN A 382 -15.84 -4.72 1.89
N TYR A 383 -16.70 -4.59 0.87
CA TYR A 383 -17.22 -5.71 0.10
C TYR A 383 -16.66 -5.82 -1.32
N PHE A 384 -15.84 -4.86 -1.77
CA PHE A 384 -15.19 -4.90 -3.08
C PHE A 384 -13.75 -5.42 -2.99
N PHE A 385 -13.43 -6.39 -3.84
CA PHE A 385 -12.13 -7.04 -3.89
C PHE A 385 -11.63 -7.16 -5.33
N GLN A 386 -10.34 -6.94 -5.57
CA GLN A 386 -9.75 -7.07 -6.90
C GLN A 386 -9.48 -8.53 -7.29
N GLY A 387 -9.45 -9.44 -6.31
CA GLY A 387 -9.11 -10.86 -6.51
C GLY A 387 -10.00 -11.81 -5.72
N ASN A 388 -10.20 -13.00 -6.30
CA ASN A 388 -10.82 -14.15 -5.64
C ASN A 388 -9.78 -14.97 -4.87
N VAL A 389 -8.92 -14.30 -4.11
CA VAL A 389 -8.12 -15.02 -3.13
C VAL A 389 -9.10 -15.55 -2.11
N THR A 390 -9.11 -16.87 -1.98
CA THR A 390 -9.91 -17.61 -1.03
C THR A 390 -9.56 -17.16 0.38
N SER A 391 -10.60 -16.86 1.18
CA SER A 391 -10.37 -16.51 2.58
C SER A 391 -9.74 -17.72 3.28
N PRO A 392 -8.66 -17.56 4.06
CA PRO A 392 -8.07 -18.69 4.76
C PRO A 392 -9.11 -19.32 5.69
N LEU A 393 -9.10 -20.64 5.81
CA LEU A 393 -9.93 -21.36 6.76
C LEU A 393 -9.76 -20.83 8.19
N ARG A 394 -10.87 -20.48 8.82
CA ARG A 394 -10.99 -20.05 10.21
C ARG A 394 -11.97 -20.93 10.92
N ILE A 395 -11.64 -21.18 12.19
CA ILE A 395 -12.47 -21.91 13.12
C ILE A 395 -12.73 -20.96 14.28
N THR A 396 -14.00 -20.71 14.59
CA THR A 396 -14.45 -19.79 15.63
C THR A 396 -15.45 -20.48 16.56
N GLU A 397 -15.76 -19.85 17.70
CA GLU A 397 -16.66 -20.40 18.73
C GLU A 397 -16.19 -21.71 19.38
N LEU A 398 -14.90 -22.04 19.29
CA LEU A 398 -14.28 -23.10 20.09
C LEU A 398 -13.99 -22.62 21.51
N LYS A 399 -14.33 -23.45 22.49
CA LYS A 399 -14.01 -23.22 23.91
C LYS A 399 -12.54 -23.56 24.20
N GLY A 400 -11.73 -22.55 24.48
CA GLY A 400 -10.27 -22.72 24.63
C GLY A 400 -9.81 -23.51 25.86
N ASP A 401 -10.69 -23.75 26.84
CA ASP A 401 -10.48 -24.64 27.99
C ASP A 401 -10.67 -26.13 27.63
N GLU A 402 -11.41 -26.41 26.55
CA GLU A 402 -11.76 -27.77 26.11
C GLU A 402 -11.04 -28.19 24.83
N PHE A 403 -10.69 -27.22 23.97
CA PHE A 403 -10.15 -27.44 22.63
C PHE A 403 -8.92 -26.57 22.34
N GLU A 404 -8.01 -27.11 21.54
CA GLU A 404 -6.84 -26.40 21.03
C GLU A 404 -6.69 -26.64 19.53
N ILE A 405 -6.37 -25.57 18.80
CA ILE A 405 -6.08 -25.65 17.36
C ILE A 405 -4.59 -25.92 17.18
N ILE A 406 -4.28 -26.94 16.37
CA ILE A 406 -2.92 -27.36 16.03
C ILE A 406 -2.77 -27.49 14.52
N LEU A 407 -1.52 -27.58 14.05
CA LEU A 407 -1.23 -28.13 12.72
C LEU A 407 -1.04 -29.63 12.85
N LEU A 408 -1.66 -30.40 11.97
CA LEU A 408 -1.57 -31.86 12.00
C LEU A 408 -0.20 -32.31 11.46
N GLU A 409 0.73 -32.63 12.35
CA GLU A 409 2.10 -33.03 12.02
C GLU A 409 2.50 -34.28 12.80
N ASN A 410 3.28 -35.16 12.16
CA ASN A 410 3.82 -36.35 12.81
C ASN A 410 4.74 -35.92 13.98
N GLY A 411 4.56 -36.54 15.15
CA GLY A 411 5.30 -36.16 16.36
C GLY A 411 4.57 -35.15 17.26
N THR A 412 3.38 -34.66 16.86
CA THR A 412 2.58 -33.74 17.69
C THR A 412 1.82 -34.48 18.77
N TYR A 413 1.69 -33.89 19.97
CA TYR A 413 0.89 -34.47 21.05
C TYR A 413 -0.60 -34.53 20.69
N SER A 414 -1.22 -35.68 20.94
CA SER A 414 -2.62 -35.95 20.59
C SER A 414 -3.63 -35.21 21.45
N PHE A 415 -3.29 -34.94 22.72
CA PHE A 415 -4.21 -34.34 23.69
C PHE A 415 -3.60 -33.10 24.35
N MET A 416 -4.45 -32.16 24.75
CA MET A 416 -4.03 -30.88 25.36
C MET A 416 -3.33 -31.05 26.72
N ASN A 417 -3.73 -32.05 27.49
CA ASN A 417 -3.34 -32.24 28.89
C ASN A 417 -2.46 -33.49 29.12
N SER A 418 -1.94 -34.12 28.07
CA SER A 418 -1.04 -35.27 28.20
C SER A 418 0.05 -35.22 27.14
N LEU A 419 1.29 -35.43 27.60
CA LEU A 419 2.47 -35.57 26.75
C LEU A 419 2.76 -37.03 26.38
N ASP A 420 1.93 -37.96 26.89
CA ASP A 420 2.15 -39.38 26.73
C ASP A 420 1.61 -39.91 25.40
N TYR A 421 0.87 -39.11 24.63
CA TYR A 421 0.25 -39.55 23.38
C TYR A 421 0.71 -38.70 22.21
N ILE A 422 1.24 -39.36 21.17
CA ILE A 422 1.81 -38.72 19.99
C ILE A 422 1.10 -39.23 18.73
N ILE A 423 0.76 -38.30 17.82
CA ILE A 423 0.19 -38.59 16.51
C ILE A 423 1.30 -39.00 15.54
N THR A 424 1.10 -40.10 14.81
CA THR A 424 1.98 -40.56 13.74
C THR A 424 1.17 -41.14 12.58
N ASP A 425 1.85 -41.51 11.50
CA ASP A 425 1.26 -42.13 10.31
C ASP A 425 0.13 -41.30 9.68
N ILE A 426 0.22 -39.97 9.76
CA ILE A 426 -0.74 -39.06 9.12
C ILE A 426 -0.63 -39.23 7.59
N PRO A 427 -1.73 -39.47 6.86
CA PRO A 427 -1.73 -39.48 5.40
C PRO A 427 -1.18 -38.16 4.84
N THR A 428 -0.33 -38.24 3.82
CA THR A 428 0.36 -37.06 3.26
C THR A 428 -0.58 -35.96 2.78
N ILE A 429 -1.79 -36.33 2.33
CA ILE A 429 -2.83 -35.38 1.92
C ILE A 429 -3.36 -34.51 3.07
N HIS A 430 -3.26 -35.01 4.31
CA HIS A 430 -3.76 -34.35 5.52
C HIS A 430 -2.67 -33.69 6.36
N GLU A 431 -1.41 -33.81 5.95
CA GLU A 431 -0.30 -33.20 6.67
C GLU A 431 -0.43 -31.66 6.63
N LYS A 432 -0.23 -31.02 7.79
CA LYS A 432 -0.42 -29.57 8.02
C LYS A 432 -1.86 -29.07 7.93
N ALA A 433 -2.86 -29.95 7.86
CA ALA A 433 -4.25 -29.56 8.04
C ALA A 433 -4.48 -28.88 9.40
N LYS A 434 -5.50 -28.01 9.51
CA LYS A 434 -5.86 -27.38 10.79
C LYS A 434 -6.57 -28.41 11.66
N GLY A 435 -5.84 -28.97 12.61
CA GLY A 435 -6.33 -29.91 13.61
C GLY A 435 -6.98 -29.21 14.80
N ILE A 436 -7.97 -29.86 15.41
CA ILE A 436 -8.57 -29.53 16.69
C ILE A 436 -8.36 -30.75 17.57
N ARG A 437 -7.57 -30.58 18.64
CA ARG A 437 -7.38 -31.59 19.68
C ARG A 437 -8.15 -31.23 20.94
N THR A 438 -8.52 -32.25 21.69
CA THR A 438 -9.22 -32.13 22.96
C THR A 438 -8.31 -32.51 24.12
N ARG A 439 -8.84 -32.40 25.33
CA ARG A 439 -8.25 -33.06 26.50
C ARG A 439 -8.50 -34.58 26.45
N TYR A 440 -7.60 -35.35 27.04
CA TYR A 440 -7.71 -36.81 27.14
C TYR A 440 -8.96 -37.28 27.91
N ASP A 441 -9.40 -36.48 28.90
CA ASP A 441 -10.56 -36.69 29.77
C ASP A 441 -11.85 -36.06 29.21
N PHE A 442 -11.90 -35.70 27.92
CA PHE A 442 -13.07 -35.10 27.30
C PHE A 442 -14.26 -36.07 27.30
N SER A 443 -15.34 -35.68 27.98
CA SER A 443 -16.51 -36.55 28.28
C SER A 443 -17.80 -36.16 27.55
N LYS A 444 -17.76 -35.12 26.70
CA LYS A 444 -18.94 -34.66 25.97
C LYS A 444 -19.11 -35.40 24.65
N ASN A 445 -20.36 -35.58 24.26
CA ASN A 445 -20.74 -36.25 23.03
C ASN A 445 -21.06 -35.28 21.88
N ILE A 446 -20.91 -33.97 22.07
CA ILE A 446 -21.25 -32.96 21.06
C ILE A 446 -20.09 -31.96 20.97
N VAL A 447 -19.70 -31.65 19.73
CA VAL A 447 -18.72 -30.61 19.40
C VAL A 447 -19.39 -29.58 18.50
N LYS A 448 -19.26 -28.30 18.86
CA LYS A 448 -19.80 -27.17 18.09
C LYS A 448 -18.70 -26.13 17.86
N PHE A 449 -18.57 -25.67 16.62
CA PHE A 449 -17.75 -24.53 16.21
C PHE A 449 -18.28 -23.95 14.90
N LYS A 450 -17.69 -22.85 14.43
CA LYS A 450 -18.03 -22.23 13.13
C LYS A 450 -16.84 -22.17 12.19
N ILE A 451 -17.11 -22.36 10.89
CA ILE A 451 -16.13 -22.19 9.81
C ILE A 451 -16.56 -21.08 8.84
N ASN A 452 -15.59 -20.37 8.24
CA ASN A 452 -15.84 -19.23 7.34
C ASN A 452 -15.76 -19.57 5.85
N VAL A 453 -15.46 -20.81 5.48
CA VAL A 453 -15.28 -21.24 4.10
C VAL A 453 -15.75 -22.69 3.92
N PHE A 454 -16.21 -23.02 2.71
CA PHE A 454 -16.58 -24.38 2.36
C PHE A 454 -15.41 -25.34 2.56
N SER A 455 -15.59 -26.32 3.43
CA SER A 455 -14.52 -27.18 3.91
C SER A 455 -14.99 -28.61 4.10
N THR A 456 -14.07 -29.54 3.95
CA THR A 456 -14.26 -30.92 4.40
C THR A 456 -13.75 -31.01 5.84
N VAL A 457 -14.64 -31.44 6.73
CA VAL A 457 -14.30 -31.72 8.13
C VAL A 457 -14.01 -33.21 8.24
N PHE A 458 -12.81 -33.54 8.70
CA PHE A 458 -12.37 -34.90 8.96
C PHE A 458 -12.37 -35.19 10.46
N ILE A 459 -12.67 -36.42 10.81
CA ILE A 459 -12.65 -36.93 12.18
C ILE A 459 -11.93 -38.26 12.20
N ALA A 460 -10.85 -38.34 12.95
CA ALA A 460 -10.17 -39.58 13.28
C ALA A 460 -10.72 -40.13 14.60
N ILE A 461 -11.24 -41.36 14.60
CA ILE A 461 -11.72 -42.08 15.80
C ILE A 461 -11.15 -43.51 15.86
N PRO A 462 -11.00 -44.12 17.05
CA PRO A 462 -10.53 -45.49 17.19
C PRO A 462 -11.38 -46.49 16.39
N GLN A 463 -10.74 -47.49 15.77
CA GLN A 463 -11.37 -48.47 14.87
C GLN A 463 -12.63 -49.19 15.40
N LYS A 464 -12.85 -49.22 16.72
CA LYS A 464 -13.96 -49.92 17.38
C LYS A 464 -15.14 -49.01 17.80
N ASN A 465 -15.15 -47.74 17.40
CA ASN A 465 -16.18 -46.79 17.82
C ASN A 465 -17.23 -46.49 16.74
N ASP A 466 -18.40 -46.05 17.21
CA ASP A 466 -19.55 -45.74 16.37
C ASP A 466 -19.32 -44.47 15.52
N ILE A 467 -19.82 -44.47 14.29
CA ILE A 467 -19.60 -43.39 13.30
C ILE A 467 -20.26 -42.07 13.78
N PRO A 468 -19.54 -40.92 13.76
CA PRO A 468 -20.09 -39.62 14.14
C PRO A 468 -21.21 -39.14 13.20
N PHE A 469 -22.07 -38.27 13.73
CA PHE A 469 -23.21 -37.70 13.02
C PHE A 469 -23.03 -36.20 12.77
N ASN A 470 -23.28 -35.77 11.53
CA ASN A 470 -23.37 -34.37 11.14
C ASN A 470 -24.81 -33.89 11.37
N GLU A 471 -25.01 -33.05 12.38
CA GLU A 471 -26.34 -32.56 12.78
C GLU A 471 -26.92 -31.53 11.82
N VAL A 472 -26.08 -30.85 11.03
CA VAL A 472 -26.50 -29.80 10.10
C VAL A 472 -27.18 -30.40 8.89
N PHE A 473 -26.56 -31.41 8.27
CA PHE A 473 -27.11 -32.10 7.10
C PHE A 473 -27.83 -33.41 7.44
N LYS A 474 -27.94 -33.76 8.73
CA LYS A 474 -28.57 -34.98 9.25
C LYS A 474 -28.06 -36.25 8.55
N LYS A 475 -26.74 -36.37 8.42
CA LYS A 475 -26.05 -37.50 7.78
C LYS A 475 -24.90 -38.03 8.63
N LYS A 476 -24.61 -39.33 8.52
CA LYS A 476 -23.39 -39.92 9.10
C LYS A 476 -22.17 -39.49 8.30
N PHE A 477 -21.02 -39.38 8.97
CA PHE A 477 -19.75 -39.16 8.28
C PHE A 477 -19.39 -40.37 7.38
N VAL A 478 -18.68 -40.11 6.29
CA VAL A 478 -18.27 -41.11 5.30
C VAL A 478 -16.87 -41.62 5.65
N ASN A 479 -16.65 -42.93 5.67
CA ASN A 479 -15.33 -43.50 5.92
C ASN A 479 -14.42 -43.27 4.71
N THR A 480 -13.24 -42.65 4.90
CA THR A 480 -12.28 -42.38 3.81
C THR A 480 -11.41 -43.59 3.46
N LYS A 481 -11.45 -44.65 4.29
CA LYS A 481 -10.55 -45.81 4.31
C LYS A 481 -9.10 -45.48 4.68
N GLU A 482 -8.84 -44.25 5.10
CA GLU A 482 -7.54 -43.83 5.60
C GLU A 482 -7.49 -43.99 7.12
N THR A 483 -6.26 -44.04 7.64
CA THR A 483 -6.00 -44.22 9.06
C THR A 483 -4.85 -43.32 9.50
N LEU A 484 -4.86 -42.96 10.78
CA LEU A 484 -3.69 -42.42 11.47
C LEU A 484 -3.46 -43.20 12.77
N SER A 485 -2.25 -43.08 13.32
CA SER A 485 -1.88 -43.78 14.56
C SER A 485 -1.68 -42.81 15.71
N ILE A 486 -2.01 -43.26 16.92
CA ILE A 486 -1.63 -42.60 18.16
C ILE A 486 -0.80 -43.57 19.00
N TYR A 487 0.44 -43.17 19.31
CA TYR A 487 1.36 -43.93 20.15
C TYR A 487 1.35 -43.42 21.58
N GLN A 488 1.30 -44.33 22.55
CA GLN A 488 1.52 -44.02 23.95
C GLN A 488 3.01 -44.16 24.33
N VAL A 489 3.64 -43.06 24.74
CA VAL A 489 5.02 -42.98 25.21
C VAL A 489 5.05 -43.18 26.73
N GLN A 490 5.60 -44.28 27.22
CA GLN A 490 5.81 -44.51 28.65
C GLN A 490 7.25 -44.18 29.06
N ASN A 491 7.39 -43.38 30.12
CA ASN A 491 8.66 -43.19 30.82
C ASN A 491 8.83 -44.31 31.87
N THR A 492 9.91 -45.10 31.73
CA THR A 492 10.44 -46.14 32.65
C THR A 492 10.10 -47.62 32.36
N ASN A 493 11.14 -48.37 31.98
CA ASN A 493 11.50 -49.76 32.27
C ASN A 493 10.48 -50.93 32.26
N THR A 494 9.37 -50.87 31.52
CA THR A 494 8.67 -52.10 31.09
C THR A 494 8.21 -52.01 29.63
N LYS A 495 8.35 -53.13 28.92
CA LYS A 495 8.26 -53.28 27.46
C LYS A 495 6.84 -53.08 26.92
N GLU A 496 6.80 -52.47 25.72
CA GLU A 496 5.71 -52.29 24.74
C GLU A 496 4.96 -50.94 24.75
N SER A 497 5.31 -50.09 23.77
CA SER A 497 4.52 -48.93 23.36
C SER A 497 3.21 -49.40 22.72
N LYS A 498 2.07 -48.94 23.25
CA LYS A 498 0.76 -49.28 22.71
C LYS A 498 0.40 -48.34 21.56
N GLN A 499 0.34 -48.88 20.35
CA GLN A 499 -0.17 -48.18 19.17
C GLN A 499 -1.69 -48.37 19.06
N ASN A 500 -2.43 -47.28 18.93
CA ASN A 500 -3.86 -47.31 18.65
C ASN A 500 -4.13 -46.73 17.26
N ILE A 501 -4.86 -47.47 16.43
CA ILE A 501 -5.21 -47.06 15.06
C ILE A 501 -6.55 -46.33 15.08
N TYR A 502 -6.58 -45.18 14.42
CA TYR A 502 -7.75 -44.33 14.25
C TYR A 502 -8.16 -44.33 12.77
N ASN A 503 -9.43 -44.65 12.50
CA ASN A 503 -10.02 -44.53 11.17
C ASN A 503 -10.45 -43.08 10.92
N ILE A 504 -10.21 -42.58 9.71
CA ILE A 504 -10.58 -41.24 9.29
C ILE A 504 -11.94 -41.26 8.58
N TYR A 505 -12.80 -40.34 8.98
CA TYR A 505 -14.11 -40.12 8.39
C TYR A 505 -14.26 -38.67 7.97
N SER A 506 -14.99 -38.39 6.89
CA SER A 506 -15.17 -37.04 6.34
C SER A 506 -16.63 -36.65 6.21
N SER A 507 -16.89 -35.34 6.29
CA SER A 507 -18.17 -34.74 5.96
C SER A 507 -17.95 -33.31 5.48
N ASP A 508 -18.64 -32.91 4.42
CA ASP A 508 -18.54 -31.56 3.86
C ASP A 508 -19.44 -30.59 4.64
N TYR A 509 -18.93 -29.39 4.88
CA TYR A 509 -19.65 -28.29 5.52
C TYR A 509 -19.50 -27.01 4.69
N HIS A 510 -20.62 -26.30 4.49
CA HIS A 510 -20.61 -24.90 4.05
C HIS A 510 -20.14 -23.98 5.19
N GLU A 511 -19.93 -22.71 4.90
CA GLU A 511 -19.65 -21.74 5.96
C GLU A 511 -20.81 -21.67 6.97
N GLY A 512 -20.48 -21.41 8.23
CA GLY A 512 -21.42 -21.38 9.34
C GLY A 512 -21.15 -22.48 10.37
N ASP A 513 -22.23 -22.99 10.97
CA ASP A 513 -22.17 -23.93 12.09
C ASP A 513 -21.66 -25.32 11.66
N VAL A 514 -20.71 -25.85 12.43
CA VAL A 514 -20.30 -27.25 12.41
C VAL A 514 -20.76 -27.87 13.73
N VAL A 515 -21.67 -28.84 13.65
CA VAL A 515 -22.23 -29.52 14.81
C VAL A 515 -22.10 -31.03 14.62
N ILE A 516 -21.26 -31.64 15.45
CA ILE A 516 -20.90 -33.05 15.38
C ILE A 516 -21.38 -33.73 16.66
N THR A 517 -22.14 -34.83 16.51
CA THR A 517 -22.58 -35.67 17.62
C THR A 517 -21.90 -37.04 17.56
N PHE A 518 -21.36 -37.48 18.69
CA PHE A 518 -20.79 -38.80 18.89
C PHE A 518 -21.80 -39.70 19.63
N PRO A 519 -22.06 -40.93 19.17
CA PRO A 519 -23.00 -41.84 19.85
C PRO A 519 -22.57 -42.20 21.28
N LYS A 520 -21.26 -42.22 21.54
CA LYS A 520 -20.64 -42.46 22.85
C LYS A 520 -19.42 -41.57 23.02
N SER A 521 -19.08 -41.24 24.26
CA SER A 521 -17.88 -40.46 24.59
C SER A 521 -16.64 -41.17 24.06
N THR A 522 -16.03 -40.59 23.04
CA THR A 522 -14.97 -41.22 22.23
C THR A 522 -13.83 -40.23 22.09
N PRO A 523 -12.55 -40.61 22.31
CA PRO A 523 -11.44 -39.75 21.95
C PRO A 523 -11.39 -39.59 20.43
N PHE A 524 -11.20 -38.37 19.96
CA PHE A 524 -11.17 -38.04 18.53
C PHE A 524 -10.14 -36.96 18.25
N ILE A 525 -9.70 -36.90 16.99
CA ILE A 525 -8.99 -35.74 16.43
C ILE A 525 -9.82 -35.23 15.27
N ILE A 526 -10.17 -33.94 15.30
CA ILE A 526 -10.83 -33.29 14.16
C ILE A 526 -9.75 -32.57 13.37
N PHE A 527 -9.82 -32.57 12.05
CA PHE A 527 -9.04 -31.65 11.23
C PHE A 527 -9.87 -31.18 10.05
N VAL A 528 -9.63 -29.95 9.61
CA VAL A 528 -10.48 -29.28 8.64
C VAL A 528 -9.62 -28.81 7.48
N GLU A 529 -10.06 -29.15 6.27
CA GLU A 529 -9.41 -28.78 5.02
C GLU A 529 -10.36 -28.00 4.15
N GLN A 530 -9.87 -26.89 3.63
CA GLN A 530 -10.61 -26.06 2.72
C GLN A 530 -10.66 -26.72 1.33
N LYS A 531 -11.84 -26.80 0.73
CA LYS A 531 -11.96 -27.22 -0.67
C LYS A 531 -11.69 -26.02 -1.58
N GLU A 532 -10.50 -25.96 -2.17
CA GLU A 532 -10.16 -24.98 -3.22
C GLU A 532 -10.19 -25.62 -4.62
N LEU A 533 -10.70 -24.87 -5.59
CA LEU A 533 -10.80 -25.24 -7.02
C LEU A 533 -9.53 -24.89 -7.83
N ARG A 534 -8.38 -24.62 -7.20
CA ARG A 534 -7.14 -24.19 -7.89
C ARG A 534 -5.90 -24.90 -7.37
N SER A 535 -4.95 -25.14 -8.29
CA SER A 535 -3.70 -25.86 -8.04
C SER A 535 -2.76 -25.05 -7.13
N THR A 536 -2.04 -25.78 -6.27
CA THR A 536 -1.13 -25.32 -5.22
C THR A 536 0.11 -24.53 -5.71
N ASN A 537 0.23 -24.25 -7.01
CA ASN A 537 1.41 -23.64 -7.64
C ASN A 537 1.15 -22.27 -8.32
N SER A 538 -0.04 -21.70 -8.14
CA SER A 538 -0.44 -20.40 -8.72
C SER A 538 -0.08 -19.22 -7.81
N CYS A 539 0.19 -18.07 -8.43
CA CYS A 539 0.58 -16.87 -7.69
C CYS A 539 -0.64 -16.17 -7.05
N LYS A 540 -0.46 -15.61 -5.85
CA LYS A 540 -1.54 -14.98 -5.07
C LYS A 540 -1.61 -13.48 -5.35
N GLY A 541 -2.76 -13.01 -5.80
CA GLY A 541 -2.98 -11.60 -6.13
C GLY A 541 -4.10 -11.43 -7.15
N TYR A 542 -4.10 -10.28 -7.82
CA TYR A 542 -5.06 -9.95 -8.87
C TYR A 542 -4.35 -9.85 -10.23
N VAL A 543 -5.09 -10.13 -11.30
CA VAL A 543 -4.60 -10.02 -12.67
C VAL A 543 -4.50 -8.54 -13.02
N GLN A 544 -3.34 -8.10 -13.48
CA GLN A 544 -3.09 -6.72 -13.90
C GLN A 544 -2.17 -6.68 -15.11
N ALA A 545 -2.11 -5.54 -15.80
CA ALA A 545 -1.15 -5.31 -16.87
C ALA A 545 0.27 -5.30 -16.29
N VAL A 546 1.09 -6.30 -16.65
CA VAL A 546 2.43 -6.48 -16.08
C VAL A 546 3.54 -6.02 -17.02
N SER A 547 3.27 -5.97 -18.33
CA SER A 547 4.28 -5.76 -19.37
C SER A 547 4.40 -4.32 -19.86
N LEU A 548 3.68 -3.37 -19.27
CA LEU A 548 3.78 -1.96 -19.69
C LEU A 548 5.14 -1.38 -19.30
N THR A 549 5.71 -0.49 -20.09
CA THR A 549 7.03 0.12 -19.78
C THR A 549 7.03 0.93 -18.47
N ASN A 550 5.88 1.46 -18.06
CA ASN A 550 5.68 2.14 -16.78
C ASN A 550 5.34 1.18 -15.61
N SER A 551 5.19 -0.12 -15.89
CA SER A 551 4.92 -1.13 -14.87
C SER A 551 6.15 -1.35 -14.00
N VAL A 552 5.95 -1.45 -12.68
CA VAL A 552 7.01 -1.81 -11.74
C VAL A 552 7.60 -3.20 -12.02
N TYR A 553 6.85 -4.06 -12.72
CA TYR A 553 7.25 -5.44 -13.05
C TYR A 553 8.06 -5.56 -14.34
N PHE A 554 8.04 -4.53 -15.19
CA PHE A 554 8.81 -4.48 -16.41
C PHE A 554 10.31 -4.35 -16.06
N ASP A 555 11.13 -5.24 -16.61
CA ASP A 555 12.59 -5.19 -16.48
C ASP A 555 13.23 -4.65 -17.76
N SER A 556 13.09 -5.41 -18.83
CA SER A 556 13.71 -5.11 -20.13
C SER A 556 12.90 -5.74 -21.25
N CYS A 557 13.03 -5.18 -22.46
CA CYS A 557 12.49 -5.79 -23.66
C CYS A 557 13.55 -5.87 -24.76
N TYR A 558 13.30 -6.73 -25.74
CA TYR A 558 14.09 -6.84 -26.96
C TYR A 558 13.16 -7.15 -28.14
N SER A 559 13.42 -6.56 -29.30
CA SER A 559 12.75 -6.91 -30.55
C SER A 559 13.76 -7.39 -31.59
N SER A 560 13.42 -8.39 -32.38
CA SER A 560 14.28 -8.94 -33.43
C SER A 560 14.57 -7.97 -34.57
N SER A 561 13.68 -7.01 -34.79
CA SER A 561 13.85 -5.94 -35.76
C SER A 561 12.93 -4.77 -35.42
N TYR A 562 13.32 -3.57 -35.81
CA TYR A 562 12.49 -2.37 -35.71
C TYR A 562 12.84 -1.38 -36.84
N GLU A 563 11.91 -0.53 -37.24
CA GLU A 563 12.14 0.48 -38.29
C GLU A 563 13.12 1.57 -37.84
N SER A 564 12.93 2.06 -36.61
CA SER A 564 13.79 3.05 -35.95
C SER A 564 13.63 2.92 -34.43
N GLU A 565 14.49 3.59 -33.65
CA GLU A 565 14.41 3.58 -32.18
C GLU A 565 13.05 4.07 -31.65
N LYS A 566 12.29 4.79 -32.46
CA LYS A 566 10.93 5.25 -32.12
C LYS A 566 9.88 4.13 -32.21
N PHE A 567 10.17 3.02 -32.89
CA PHE A 567 9.27 1.89 -33.07
C PHE A 567 9.86 0.59 -32.52
N ASP A 568 10.69 0.72 -31.49
CA ASP A 568 11.39 -0.38 -30.83
C ASP A 568 10.45 -1.21 -29.94
N CYS A 569 11.02 -2.11 -29.13
CA CYS A 569 10.23 -2.92 -28.22
C CYS A 569 9.55 -2.10 -27.11
N ASN A 570 10.15 -1.00 -26.66
CA ASN A 570 9.56 -0.14 -25.63
C ASN A 570 8.29 0.51 -26.16
N ALA A 571 8.31 0.95 -27.43
CA ALA A 571 7.12 1.42 -28.11
C ALA A 571 6.04 0.33 -28.18
N GLY A 572 6.40 -0.93 -28.48
CA GLY A 572 5.47 -2.06 -28.51
C GLY A 572 4.80 -2.41 -27.17
N PHE A 573 5.45 -2.06 -26.06
CA PHE A 573 4.96 -2.26 -24.69
C PHE A 573 4.56 -0.94 -24.00
N SER A 574 4.41 0.15 -24.75
CA SER A 574 4.14 1.49 -24.21
C SER A 574 2.78 1.60 -23.50
N GLY A 575 1.83 0.72 -23.84
CA GLY A 575 0.43 0.85 -23.46
C GLY A 575 -0.36 1.88 -24.26
N ASN A 576 0.30 2.70 -25.08
CA ASN A 576 -0.37 3.61 -26.00
C ASN A 576 -0.73 2.86 -27.29
N ASN A 577 -2.03 2.68 -27.53
CA ASN A 577 -2.54 1.91 -28.67
C ASN A 577 -2.63 2.71 -29.99
N GLU A 578 -2.10 3.92 -30.03
CA GLU A 578 -2.01 4.71 -31.26
C GLU A 578 -0.84 4.25 -32.15
N GLU A 579 -1.05 4.27 -33.47
CA GLU A 579 0.01 3.99 -34.46
C GLU A 579 0.91 5.22 -34.64
N LYS A 580 1.56 5.64 -33.56
CA LYS A 580 2.47 6.79 -33.51
C LYS A 580 3.87 6.37 -33.06
N GLU A 581 4.81 7.27 -33.32
CA GLU A 581 6.16 7.16 -32.77
C GLU A 581 6.11 6.97 -31.24
N HIS A 582 6.97 6.11 -30.71
CA HIS A 582 7.06 5.72 -29.30
C HIS A 582 5.85 4.96 -28.72
N SER A 583 4.87 4.59 -29.56
CA SER A 583 3.62 3.98 -29.11
C SER A 583 3.37 2.57 -29.68
N THR A 584 4.06 2.19 -30.76
CA THR A 584 3.89 0.87 -31.36
C THR A 584 5.22 0.28 -31.83
N TRP A 585 5.34 -1.04 -31.76
CA TRP A 585 6.45 -1.75 -32.38
C TRP A 585 6.17 -1.92 -33.88
N LYS A 586 7.16 -1.58 -34.71
CA LYS A 586 7.09 -1.72 -36.17
C LYS A 586 8.37 -2.36 -36.67
N THR A 587 8.24 -3.48 -37.38
CA THR A 587 9.40 -4.25 -37.86
C THR A 587 10.25 -3.46 -38.87
N SER A 588 11.53 -3.83 -39.03
CA SER A 588 12.36 -3.22 -40.09
C SER A 588 11.79 -3.48 -41.49
N LYS A 589 12.13 -2.63 -42.46
CA LYS A 589 11.79 -2.83 -43.87
C LYS A 589 12.13 -4.24 -44.34
N ASN A 590 11.23 -4.86 -45.09
CA ASN A 590 11.35 -6.23 -45.62
C ASN A 590 11.40 -7.37 -44.58
N LYS A 591 11.01 -7.11 -43.33
CA LYS A 591 10.94 -8.13 -42.28
C LYS A 591 9.55 -8.14 -41.65
N SER A 592 8.93 -9.32 -41.55
CA SER A 592 7.62 -9.48 -40.90
C SER A 592 7.44 -10.88 -40.33
N LEU A 593 7.38 -11.91 -41.19
CA LEU A 593 7.25 -13.29 -40.74
C LEU A 593 8.46 -13.71 -39.88
N GLY A 594 8.19 -14.32 -38.72
CA GLY A 594 9.21 -14.78 -37.77
C GLY A 594 9.88 -13.66 -36.96
N GLN A 595 9.49 -12.40 -37.16
CA GLN A 595 9.92 -11.32 -36.27
C GLN A 595 9.25 -11.45 -34.92
N TYR A 596 9.93 -11.04 -33.86
CA TYR A 596 9.48 -11.23 -32.50
C TYR A 596 9.81 -10.06 -31.60
N ILE A 597 9.00 -9.94 -30.55
CA ILE A 597 9.23 -9.07 -29.42
C ILE A 597 9.27 -9.94 -28.16
N ASN A 598 10.23 -9.66 -27.29
CA ASN A 598 10.48 -10.39 -26.06
C ASN A 598 10.44 -9.42 -24.89
N ILE A 599 9.82 -9.84 -23.80
CA ILE A 599 9.85 -9.12 -22.53
C ILE A 599 10.49 -9.97 -21.45
N ASN A 600 11.23 -9.31 -20.57
CA ASN A 600 11.70 -9.84 -19.30
C ASN A 600 11.00 -9.08 -18.18
N PHE A 601 10.56 -9.83 -17.18
CA PHE A 601 9.97 -9.32 -15.95
C PHE A 601 10.97 -9.42 -14.81
N LYS A 602 10.92 -8.47 -13.87
CA LYS A 602 11.78 -8.48 -12.68
C LYS A 602 11.52 -9.71 -11.80
N ASN A 603 10.25 -10.10 -11.68
CA ASN A 603 9.78 -11.22 -10.87
C ASN A 603 9.09 -12.27 -11.74
N ASP A 604 8.91 -13.49 -11.19
CA ASP A 604 8.01 -14.46 -11.83
C ASP A 604 6.61 -13.84 -11.89
N ILE A 605 5.97 -13.94 -13.05
CA ILE A 605 4.59 -13.57 -13.25
C ILE A 605 3.82 -14.82 -13.67
N ASP A 606 2.68 -15.05 -13.05
CA ASP A 606 1.69 -16.01 -13.52
C ASP A 606 0.88 -15.33 -14.63
N ILE A 607 1.24 -15.56 -15.89
CA ILE A 607 0.62 -14.89 -17.05
C ILE A 607 -0.71 -15.56 -17.36
N HIS A 608 -1.78 -14.77 -17.42
CA HIS A 608 -3.15 -15.25 -17.67
C HIS A 608 -3.62 -14.97 -19.10
N SER A 609 -3.31 -13.78 -19.61
CA SER A 609 -3.81 -13.34 -20.91
C SER A 609 -2.91 -12.27 -21.50
N PHE A 610 -3.16 -11.91 -22.76
CA PHE A 610 -2.51 -10.79 -23.40
C PHE A 610 -3.45 -10.10 -24.39
N THR A 611 -3.22 -8.82 -24.63
CA THR A 611 -3.83 -8.09 -25.73
C THR A 611 -2.82 -7.86 -26.84
N PHE A 612 -3.28 -7.94 -28.09
CA PHE A 612 -2.46 -7.57 -29.24
C PHE A 612 -3.28 -6.75 -30.24
N ARG A 613 -2.72 -5.61 -30.67
CA ARG A 613 -3.27 -4.76 -31.74
C ARG A 613 -2.27 -4.68 -32.89
N THR A 614 -2.66 -5.17 -34.05
CA THR A 614 -1.87 -5.09 -35.28
C THR A 614 -1.87 -3.68 -35.89
N LEU A 615 -0.78 -3.32 -36.59
CA LEU A 615 -0.72 -2.10 -37.40
C LEU A 615 -1.72 -2.17 -38.58
N THR A 616 -2.55 -1.15 -38.69
CA THR A 616 -3.50 -0.95 -39.79
C THR A 616 -2.91 -0.10 -40.91
N SER A 617 -1.92 0.74 -40.61
CA SER A 617 -1.23 1.60 -41.59
C SER A 617 -0.39 0.86 -42.63
N THR A 618 -0.01 -0.40 -42.42
CA THR A 618 0.97 -1.11 -43.28
C THR A 618 0.37 -2.07 -44.31
N GLU A 619 -0.96 -2.12 -44.48
CA GLU A 619 -1.73 -3.13 -45.26
C GLU A 619 -1.44 -4.61 -44.90
N ASN A 620 -0.44 -4.87 -44.07
CA ASN A 620 0.09 -6.18 -43.72
C ASN A 620 -0.28 -6.56 -42.28
N VAL A 621 -1.53 -6.97 -42.13
CA VAL A 621 -2.13 -7.37 -40.85
C VAL A 621 -1.52 -8.69 -40.34
N VAL A 622 -1.18 -8.71 -39.06
CA VAL A 622 -0.75 -9.93 -38.34
C VAL A 622 -1.97 -10.81 -38.07
N LYS A 623 -1.91 -12.07 -38.52
CA LYS A 623 -3.01 -13.05 -38.42
C LYS A 623 -2.78 -14.11 -37.34
N GLU A 624 -1.53 -14.30 -36.91
CA GLU A 624 -1.22 -15.30 -35.90
C GLU A 624 0.05 -14.90 -35.13
N ILE A 625 0.01 -15.11 -33.81
CA ILE A 625 1.14 -14.93 -32.90
C ILE A 625 1.36 -16.23 -32.12
N SER A 626 2.62 -16.63 -32.03
CA SER A 626 3.08 -17.74 -31.20
C SER A 626 3.83 -17.20 -29.99
N LEU A 627 3.37 -17.56 -28.79
CA LEU A 627 4.02 -17.24 -27.53
C LEU A 627 4.94 -18.38 -27.09
N TYR A 628 6.21 -18.06 -26.89
CA TYR A 628 7.21 -18.99 -26.36
C TYR A 628 7.50 -18.68 -24.91
N PHE A 629 7.37 -19.71 -24.08
CA PHE A 629 7.70 -19.69 -22.66
C PHE A 629 8.89 -20.61 -22.41
N PRO A 630 9.90 -20.22 -21.61
CA PRO A 630 11.05 -21.08 -21.31
C PRO A 630 10.69 -22.43 -20.70
N ASN A 631 9.56 -22.48 -19.99
CA ASN A 631 9.10 -23.63 -19.23
C ASN A 631 8.26 -24.61 -20.07
N LEU A 632 7.96 -24.28 -21.34
CA LEU A 632 7.16 -25.11 -22.23
C LEU A 632 7.98 -25.57 -23.45
N LYS A 633 7.76 -26.82 -23.86
CA LYS A 633 8.42 -27.41 -25.04
C LYS A 633 7.82 -26.93 -26.36
N SER A 634 6.54 -26.53 -26.35
CA SER A 634 5.80 -26.05 -27.52
C SER A 634 5.23 -24.65 -27.25
N PRO A 635 5.16 -23.78 -28.27
CA PRO A 635 4.54 -22.46 -28.13
C PRO A 635 3.02 -22.55 -28.03
N GLU A 636 2.41 -21.58 -27.35
CA GLU A 636 0.97 -21.33 -27.40
C GLU A 636 0.66 -20.45 -28.63
N VAL A 637 -0.25 -20.90 -29.49
CA VAL A 637 -0.53 -20.27 -30.79
C VAL A 637 -1.91 -19.61 -30.78
N PHE A 638 -1.98 -18.35 -31.20
CA PHE A 638 -3.19 -17.54 -31.18
C PHE A 638 -3.48 -16.96 -32.55
N LEU A 639 -4.71 -17.15 -33.04
CA LEU A 639 -5.22 -16.47 -34.23
C LEU A 639 -5.60 -15.04 -33.86
N ILE A 640 -5.02 -14.07 -34.57
CA ILE A 640 -5.18 -12.65 -34.28
C ILE A 640 -6.27 -12.05 -35.16
N SER A 641 -7.23 -11.43 -34.51
CA SER A 641 -8.32 -10.66 -35.14
C SER A 641 -7.96 -9.17 -35.21
N PRO A 642 -8.33 -8.44 -36.28
CA PRO A 642 -8.12 -7.00 -36.39
C PRO A 642 -8.83 -6.23 -35.28
N GLY A 643 -8.13 -5.31 -34.60
CA GLY A 643 -8.66 -4.56 -33.45
C GLY A 643 -7.92 -4.86 -32.15
N HIS A 644 -8.45 -4.38 -31.02
CA HIS A 644 -7.88 -4.64 -29.70
C HIS A 644 -8.66 -5.77 -29.03
N HIS A 645 -8.07 -6.97 -29.00
CA HIS A 645 -8.66 -8.17 -28.43
C HIS A 645 -7.81 -8.70 -27.29
N ASN A 646 -8.45 -9.23 -26.25
CA ASN A 646 -7.82 -9.96 -25.15
C ASN A 646 -7.83 -11.46 -25.46
N TYR A 647 -6.67 -12.11 -25.36
CA TYR A 647 -6.45 -13.52 -25.66
C TYR A 647 -6.06 -14.24 -24.37
N ASN A 648 -6.88 -15.18 -23.92
CA ASN A 648 -6.68 -15.91 -22.68
C ASN A 648 -5.85 -17.18 -22.91
N LEU A 649 -4.89 -17.44 -22.02
CA LEU A 649 -4.18 -18.71 -21.96
C LEU A 649 -5.12 -19.77 -21.37
N LYS A 650 -5.01 -21.02 -21.87
CA LYS A 650 -5.81 -22.15 -21.36
C LYS A 650 -5.55 -22.41 -19.87
N ILE A 651 -4.30 -22.24 -19.46
CA ILE A 651 -3.83 -22.37 -18.08
C ILE A 651 -2.83 -21.23 -17.86
N PRO A 652 -2.87 -20.54 -16.70
CA PRO A 652 -1.87 -19.54 -16.37
C PRO A 652 -0.46 -20.14 -16.38
N ILE A 653 0.51 -19.38 -16.94
CA ILE A 653 1.90 -19.83 -17.05
C ILE A 653 2.79 -18.92 -16.24
N LYS A 654 3.39 -19.49 -15.18
CA LYS A 654 4.42 -18.84 -14.39
C LYS A 654 5.73 -18.73 -15.17
N THR A 655 6.20 -17.50 -15.40
CA THR A 655 7.43 -17.21 -16.15
C THR A 655 8.04 -15.85 -15.80
N LYS A 656 9.34 -15.67 -16.05
CA LYS A 656 10.00 -14.35 -16.06
C LYS A 656 10.12 -13.73 -17.45
N THR A 657 9.87 -14.49 -18.51
CA THR A 657 10.04 -13.98 -19.86
C THR A 657 9.01 -14.61 -20.80
N VAL A 658 8.56 -13.80 -21.76
CA VAL A 658 7.64 -14.21 -22.81
C VAL A 658 8.16 -13.65 -24.13
N LYS A 659 8.27 -14.52 -25.13
CA LYS A 659 8.60 -14.15 -26.50
C LYS A 659 7.39 -14.32 -27.39
N ALA A 660 6.90 -13.22 -27.94
CA ALA A 660 5.81 -13.21 -28.91
C ALA A 660 6.39 -13.13 -30.34
N VAL A 661 6.13 -14.17 -31.14
CA VAL A 661 6.63 -14.32 -32.51
C VAL A 661 5.47 -14.17 -33.48
N ILE A 662 5.64 -13.36 -34.52
CA ILE A 662 4.71 -13.25 -35.65
C ILE A 662 4.81 -14.54 -36.47
N SER A 663 3.81 -15.42 -36.37
CA SER A 663 3.80 -16.73 -37.05
C SER A 663 3.01 -16.73 -38.35
N LYS A 664 2.11 -15.76 -38.57
CA LYS A 664 1.37 -15.61 -39.84
C LYS A 664 1.00 -14.15 -40.13
N VAL A 665 1.23 -13.73 -41.38
CA VAL A 665 0.96 -12.37 -41.90
C VAL A 665 0.44 -12.43 -43.34
N ASN A 666 -0.15 -11.35 -43.84
CA ASN A 666 -0.64 -11.27 -45.23
C ASN A 666 0.51 -11.28 -46.25
N ASP A 667 1.54 -10.48 -46.01
CA ASP A 667 2.73 -10.39 -46.84
C ASP A 667 3.98 -10.57 -45.96
N SER A 668 4.78 -11.60 -46.25
CA SER A 668 6.00 -11.88 -45.49
C SER A 668 7.09 -10.82 -45.66
N LYS A 669 7.02 -10.00 -46.71
CA LYS A 669 8.02 -9.00 -47.09
C LYS A 669 7.58 -7.55 -46.85
N SER A 670 6.34 -7.28 -46.47
CA SER A 670 5.92 -5.93 -46.05
C SER A 670 6.10 -5.75 -44.54
N GLN A 671 6.28 -4.52 -44.05
CA GLN A 671 6.42 -4.26 -42.62
C GLN A 671 5.13 -4.60 -41.86
N SER A 672 5.28 -5.07 -40.62
CA SER A 672 4.17 -5.37 -39.73
C SER A 672 4.55 -4.96 -38.30
N GLY A 673 3.87 -5.52 -37.32
CA GLY A 673 4.07 -5.23 -35.91
C GLY A 673 2.75 -4.89 -35.24
N GLY A 674 2.86 -4.23 -34.10
CA GLY A 674 1.71 -3.89 -33.28
C GLY A 674 2.08 -3.52 -31.86
N ASN A 675 1.05 -3.30 -31.05
CA ASN A 675 1.15 -3.11 -29.61
C ASN A 675 0.73 -4.41 -28.90
N ILE A 676 1.47 -4.79 -27.87
CA ILE A 676 1.22 -6.00 -27.09
C ILE A 676 1.22 -5.67 -25.59
N THR A 677 0.30 -6.29 -24.84
CA THR A 677 0.31 -6.18 -23.37
C THR A 677 -0.05 -7.51 -22.72
N PHE A 678 0.77 -7.99 -21.79
CA PHE A 678 0.51 -9.18 -20.99
C PHE A 678 -0.15 -8.81 -19.67
N TYR A 679 -1.13 -9.61 -19.29
CA TYR A 679 -1.82 -9.53 -18.01
C TYR A 679 -1.52 -10.77 -17.19
N GLY A 680 -1.18 -10.57 -15.92
CA GLY A 680 -0.82 -11.66 -15.03
C GLY A 680 -0.80 -11.25 -13.57
N ILE A 681 -0.60 -12.25 -12.72
CA ILE A 681 -0.46 -12.07 -11.27
C ILE A 681 1.04 -12.12 -10.95
N PRO A 682 1.64 -11.03 -10.45
CA PRO A 682 3.03 -11.07 -10.04
C PRO A 682 3.18 -12.00 -8.83
N CYS A 683 4.16 -12.91 -8.88
CA CYS A 683 4.46 -13.87 -7.85
C CYS A 683 5.30 -13.22 -6.74
N ILE A 684 4.67 -12.31 -6.02
CA ILE A 684 5.26 -11.52 -4.94
C ILE A 684 4.52 -11.91 -3.67
N ASP A 685 5.23 -12.12 -2.56
CA ASP A 685 4.63 -12.52 -1.30
C ASP A 685 3.78 -11.37 -0.73
N SER A 686 2.92 -11.69 0.24
CA SER A 686 1.87 -10.77 0.72
C SER A 686 2.39 -9.53 1.47
N LYS A 687 3.68 -9.47 1.84
CA LYS A 687 4.27 -8.37 2.65
C LYS A 687 4.73 -7.17 1.79
N ASN A 688 5.03 -7.38 0.52
CA ASN A 688 5.55 -6.41 -0.43
C ASN A 688 4.42 -5.78 -1.23
N GLN A 689 3.33 -6.51 -1.48
CA GLN A 689 2.10 -5.91 -1.99
C GLN A 689 1.61 -4.79 -1.04
N ILE A 690 1.69 -5.01 0.27
CA ILE A 690 1.35 -4.00 1.29
C ILE A 690 2.35 -2.82 1.25
N LYS A 691 3.65 -3.10 1.11
CA LYS A 691 4.70 -2.07 1.02
C LYS A 691 4.52 -1.15 -0.21
N ILE A 692 4.17 -1.72 -1.37
CA ILE A 692 3.90 -0.97 -2.61
C ILE A 692 2.63 -0.09 -2.47
N LEU A 693 1.61 -0.56 -1.75
CA LEU A 693 0.39 0.21 -1.45
C LEU A 693 0.60 1.30 -0.38
N GLU A 694 1.57 1.13 0.52
CA GLU A 694 1.92 2.11 1.56
C GLU A 694 2.82 3.23 1.04
N GLU A 695 3.71 2.96 0.08
CA GLU A 695 4.53 3.99 -0.58
C GLU A 695 3.67 5.03 -1.34
N LYS A 696 2.55 4.62 -1.97
CA LYS A 696 1.58 5.55 -2.58
C LYS A 696 0.93 6.51 -1.59
N LYS A 697 0.81 6.14 -0.31
CA LYS A 697 0.19 6.97 0.74
C LYS A 697 1.15 7.92 1.44
N GLN A 698 2.46 7.70 1.34
CA GLN A 698 3.46 8.51 2.07
C GLN A 698 3.66 9.91 1.46
N TYR A 699 3.18 10.12 0.24
CA TYR A 699 3.36 11.33 -0.56
C TYR A 699 2.09 12.19 -0.66
N GLU A 700 1.00 11.78 -0.03
CA GLU A 700 -0.30 12.43 -0.08
C GLU A 700 -0.59 13.20 1.23
N ILE A 701 -0.70 14.51 1.15
CA ILE A 701 -1.09 15.40 2.25
C ILE A 701 -2.51 15.87 1.96
N ASN A 702 -3.44 15.51 2.84
CA ASN A 702 -4.83 15.93 2.74
C ASN A 702 -5.18 16.89 3.88
N VAL A 703 -5.65 18.09 3.55
CA VAL A 703 -6.08 19.14 4.48
C VAL A 703 -7.57 19.40 4.29
N PHE A 704 -8.31 19.45 5.39
CA PHE A 704 -9.72 19.79 5.44
C PHE A 704 -9.89 21.11 6.20
N PHE A 705 -10.62 22.06 5.63
CA PHE A 705 -10.84 23.39 6.20
C PHE A 705 -12.17 23.43 6.94
N ARG A 706 -12.14 23.72 8.24
CA ARG A 706 -13.31 23.60 9.11
C ARG A 706 -14.12 24.89 9.20
N SER A 707 -15.44 24.78 8.96
CA SER A 707 -16.41 25.85 9.22
C SER A 707 -16.73 26.08 10.70
N LYS A 708 -17.15 27.30 11.04
CA LYS A 708 -17.43 27.70 12.43
C LYS A 708 -18.71 27.03 12.93
N ASN A 709 -18.63 26.38 14.10
CA ASN A 709 -19.73 25.71 14.79
C ASN A 709 -20.39 24.53 14.04
N VAL A 710 -19.69 23.91 13.07
CA VAL A 710 -20.18 22.70 12.38
C VAL A 710 -19.39 21.46 12.83
N ASN A 711 -20.11 20.38 13.17
CA ASN A 711 -19.54 19.06 13.50
C ASN A 711 -19.77 18.12 12.31
N ILE A 712 -18.85 18.13 11.35
CA ILE A 712 -18.87 17.24 10.17
C ILE A 712 -18.03 15.99 10.50
N LEU A 713 -18.51 14.81 10.10
CA LEU A 713 -17.77 13.55 10.17
C LEU A 713 -16.63 13.58 9.12
N LYS A 714 -15.39 13.59 9.62
CA LYS A 714 -14.18 13.65 8.79
C LYS A 714 -13.83 12.30 8.15
N PRO A 715 -13.17 12.28 6.99
CA PRO A 715 -12.42 11.12 6.53
C PRO A 715 -11.25 10.82 7.50
N LEU A 716 -10.97 9.55 7.76
CA LEU A 716 -9.83 9.14 8.61
C LEU A 716 -8.50 9.64 7.98
N ASN A 717 -7.60 10.23 8.79
CA ASN A 717 -6.23 10.66 8.42
C ASN A 717 -6.05 12.01 7.68
N TRP A 718 -7.04 12.91 7.66
CA TRP A 718 -6.88 14.27 7.11
C TRP A 718 -6.41 15.29 8.18
N LEU A 719 -5.55 16.24 7.78
CA LEU A 719 -5.18 17.41 8.58
C LEU A 719 -6.37 18.37 8.66
N ILE A 720 -6.51 19.10 9.76
CA ILE A 720 -7.63 20.02 9.99
C ILE A 720 -7.09 21.44 10.16
N ASP A 721 -7.46 22.33 9.25
CA ASP A 721 -7.23 23.77 9.39
C ASP A 721 -8.48 24.45 9.96
N ASN A 722 -8.31 25.16 11.08
CA ASN A 722 -9.39 25.87 11.77
C ASN A 722 -9.37 27.38 11.53
N GLY A 723 -8.66 27.87 10.51
CA GLY A 723 -8.56 29.31 10.22
C GLY A 723 -7.57 30.06 11.10
N LEU A 724 -6.48 29.42 11.51
CA LEU A 724 -5.45 30.03 12.36
C LEU A 724 -4.31 30.62 11.54
N LYS A 725 -3.60 31.61 12.10
CA LYS A 725 -2.37 32.12 11.48
C LYS A 725 -1.32 31.01 11.34
N LYS A 726 -0.50 31.07 10.29
CA LYS A 726 0.51 30.05 9.98
C LYS A 726 1.40 29.75 11.18
N GLN A 727 1.35 28.50 11.66
CA GLN A 727 2.11 28.04 12.81
C GLN A 727 2.48 26.55 12.65
N SER A 728 3.28 26.04 13.58
CA SER A 728 3.72 24.63 13.55
C SER A 728 2.65 23.71 14.11
N HIS A 729 2.25 22.71 13.32
CA HIS A 729 1.23 21.71 13.63
C HIS A 729 1.83 20.30 13.44
N GLY A 730 2.51 19.79 14.47
CA GLY A 730 3.22 18.51 14.38
C GLY A 730 4.39 18.59 13.37
N ALA A 731 4.34 17.76 12.32
CA ALA A 731 5.39 17.67 11.30
C ALA A 731 5.29 18.74 10.19
N PHE A 732 4.17 19.48 10.11
CA PHE A 732 3.93 20.49 9.07
C PHE A 732 3.78 21.87 9.69
N LYS A 733 4.18 22.90 8.95
CA LYS A 733 3.93 24.30 9.30
C LYS A 733 2.99 24.90 8.26
N TYR A 734 1.75 25.14 8.65
CA TYR A 734 0.71 25.63 7.74
C TYR A 734 -0.25 26.60 8.44
N GLY A 735 -1.01 27.33 7.63
CA GLY A 735 -2.07 28.24 8.08
C GLY A 735 -2.10 29.53 7.26
N TRP A 736 -2.85 30.50 7.77
CA TRP A 736 -3.21 31.72 7.06
C TRP A 736 -2.26 32.89 7.36
N GLU A 737 -2.11 33.82 6.43
CA GLU A 737 -1.33 35.04 6.63
C GLU A 737 -2.12 36.05 7.50
N LYS A 738 -3.35 36.36 7.11
CA LYS A 738 -4.33 37.11 7.91
C LYS A 738 -5.43 36.16 8.38
N LEU A 739 -6.08 36.46 9.51
CA LEU A 739 -7.16 35.62 10.02
C LEU A 739 -8.32 35.59 9.01
N PRO A 740 -8.65 34.42 8.43
CA PRO A 740 -9.71 34.30 7.44
C PRO A 740 -11.09 34.35 8.10
N THR A 741 -12.14 34.44 7.29
CA THR A 741 -13.53 34.40 7.76
C THR A 741 -14.10 32.98 7.57
N PRO A 742 -14.32 32.20 8.65
CA PRO A 742 -14.95 30.90 8.52
C PRO A 742 -16.43 31.04 8.18
N ILE A 743 -16.96 30.13 7.36
CA ILE A 743 -18.38 30.15 6.99
C ILE A 743 -19.24 29.64 8.16
N GLY A 744 -20.33 30.36 8.44
CA GLY A 744 -21.34 30.00 9.44
C GLY A 744 -22.40 29.04 8.88
N MET A 745 -23.06 28.30 9.78
CA MET A 745 -24.03 27.26 9.42
C MET A 745 -25.25 27.79 8.66
N GLU A 746 -25.60 29.07 8.85
CA GLU A 746 -26.68 29.74 8.12
C GLU A 746 -26.45 29.87 6.60
N HIS A 747 -25.20 29.80 6.15
CA HIS A 747 -24.83 29.91 4.74
C HIS A 747 -24.60 28.55 4.05
N LEU A 748 -24.69 27.45 4.79
CA LEU A 748 -24.51 26.09 4.28
C LEU A 748 -25.85 25.51 3.81
N ASP A 749 -25.80 24.56 2.86
CA ASP A 749 -27.00 23.83 2.47
C ASP A 749 -27.41 22.86 3.59
N LYS A 750 -28.62 23.03 4.14
CA LYS A 750 -29.15 22.15 5.19
C LYS A 750 -29.39 20.71 4.71
N LYS A 751 -29.45 20.46 3.39
CA LYS A 751 -29.61 19.13 2.79
C LYS A 751 -28.29 18.38 2.60
N ASP A 752 -27.17 19.10 2.52
CA ASP A 752 -25.84 18.52 2.32
C ASP A 752 -24.81 19.24 3.21
N LEU A 753 -24.57 18.66 4.38
CA LEU A 753 -23.62 19.17 5.38
C LEU A 753 -22.15 18.96 4.98
N SER A 754 -21.86 18.38 3.80
CA SER A 754 -20.49 18.24 3.28
C SER A 754 -19.95 19.56 2.72
N HIS A 755 -20.83 20.47 2.31
CA HIS A 755 -20.48 21.82 1.87
C HIS A 755 -20.06 22.67 3.07
N ALA A 756 -18.75 22.86 3.24
CA ALA A 756 -18.15 23.60 4.33
C ALA A 756 -16.82 24.21 3.87
N GLY A 757 -16.14 24.94 4.74
CA GLY A 757 -14.85 25.56 4.43
C GLY A 757 -14.61 26.90 5.11
N ILE A 758 -13.51 27.54 4.68
CA ILE A 758 -13.03 28.83 5.17
C ILE A 758 -12.88 29.79 3.98
N SER A 759 -13.39 31.02 4.11
CA SER A 759 -13.22 32.06 3.09
C SER A 759 -11.87 32.74 3.24
N PHE A 760 -11.19 33.03 2.13
CA PHE A 760 -9.94 33.81 2.15
C PHE A 760 -10.15 35.23 2.67
N HIS A 761 -11.37 35.77 2.64
CA HIS A 761 -11.67 37.13 3.09
C HIS A 761 -11.25 37.35 4.56
N PRO A 762 -10.38 38.33 4.87
CA PRO A 762 -9.93 38.57 6.25
C PRO A 762 -11.08 39.03 7.17
N ILE A 763 -11.14 38.48 8.38
CA ILE A 763 -12.21 38.78 9.36
C ILE A 763 -12.24 40.25 9.82
N GLU A 764 -11.14 40.97 9.64
CA GLU A 764 -10.98 42.38 10.01
C GLU A 764 -11.57 43.33 8.95
N CYS A 765 -11.94 42.83 7.76
CA CYS A 765 -12.46 43.62 6.64
C CYS A 765 -13.99 43.74 6.64
N ASN A 766 -14.52 44.76 7.36
CA ASN A 766 -15.96 45.09 7.42
C ASN A 766 -16.39 46.32 6.60
N ASN A 767 -15.47 47.08 5.97
CA ASN A 767 -15.76 48.30 5.19
C ASN A 767 -15.08 48.28 3.80
N ASP A 768 -15.59 49.06 2.84
CA ASP A 768 -15.19 49.12 1.41
C ASP A 768 -13.72 49.51 1.12
N SER A 769 -12.92 49.87 2.12
CA SER A 769 -11.51 50.30 1.95
C SER A 769 -10.49 49.31 2.53
N CYS A 770 -10.82 48.03 2.64
CA CYS A 770 -9.96 47.01 3.23
C CYS A 770 -9.20 46.19 2.19
N ASP A 771 -7.94 45.84 2.47
CA ASP A 771 -7.16 44.91 1.65
C ASP A 771 -7.67 43.48 1.84
N THR A 772 -8.48 43.02 0.89
CA THR A 772 -9.14 41.71 0.86
C THR A 772 -8.19 40.57 0.49
N PHE A 773 -6.95 40.87 0.12
CA PHE A 773 -5.98 39.84 -0.24
C PHE A 773 -5.51 39.06 0.99
N ASN A 774 -5.58 37.74 0.90
CA ASN A 774 -5.12 36.81 1.92
C ASN A 774 -4.52 35.56 1.27
N LYS A 775 -3.61 34.92 2.00
CA LYS A 775 -2.93 33.70 1.56
C LYS A 775 -3.04 32.62 2.62
N TRP A 776 -3.18 31.38 2.16
CA TRP A 776 -2.94 30.20 2.97
C TRP A 776 -1.68 29.51 2.45
N SER A 777 -0.84 28.99 3.34
CA SER A 777 0.36 28.26 2.88
C SER A 777 0.74 27.11 3.79
N ILE A 778 1.46 26.14 3.21
CA ILE A 778 2.03 24.99 3.90
C ILE A 778 3.49 24.78 3.46
N ASP A 779 4.34 24.51 4.44
CA ASP A 779 5.74 24.12 4.20
C ASP A 779 5.80 22.61 3.91
N LEU A 780 6.29 22.27 2.72
CA LEU A 780 6.41 20.92 2.17
C LEU A 780 7.80 20.33 2.48
N LEU A 781 7.88 19.00 2.44
CA LEU A 781 9.09 18.27 2.83
C LEU A 781 10.15 18.21 1.71
N HIS A 782 9.71 18.17 0.45
CA HIS A 782 10.57 17.97 -0.73
C HIS A 782 10.43 19.11 -1.75
N GLU A 783 11.48 19.36 -2.52
CA GLU A 783 11.40 20.16 -3.76
C GLU A 783 11.05 19.23 -4.91
N GLY A 784 10.26 19.70 -5.88
CA GLY A 784 9.85 18.90 -7.04
C GLY A 784 8.41 19.16 -7.47
N MET A 785 7.88 18.26 -8.31
CA MET A 785 6.52 18.35 -8.85
C MET A 785 5.52 17.78 -7.86
N TYR A 786 4.43 18.50 -7.63
CA TYR A 786 3.31 18.08 -6.79
C TYR A 786 2.02 18.16 -7.59
N TYR A 787 1.22 17.10 -7.56
CA TYR A 787 -0.16 17.12 -8.02
C TYR A 787 -1.04 17.67 -6.91
N VAL A 788 -1.65 18.83 -7.13
CA VAL A 788 -2.46 19.53 -6.12
C VAL A 788 -3.91 19.52 -6.55
N THR A 789 -4.80 19.05 -5.68
CA THR A 789 -6.26 19.11 -5.83
C THR A 789 -6.84 20.07 -4.79
N ILE A 790 -7.51 21.14 -5.23
CA ILE A 790 -8.14 22.14 -4.37
C ILE A 790 -9.65 22.07 -4.58
N GLU A 791 -10.40 21.84 -3.51
CA GLU A 791 -11.86 21.92 -3.52
C GLU A 791 -12.30 23.30 -3.04
N ILE A 792 -13.02 24.02 -3.89
CA ILE A 792 -13.46 25.39 -3.67
C ILE A 792 -14.96 25.54 -3.87
N GLY A 793 -15.59 26.51 -3.22
CA GLY A 793 -17.00 26.80 -3.38
C GLY A 793 -17.38 28.26 -3.15
N SER A 794 -18.62 28.59 -3.52
CA SER A 794 -19.22 29.93 -3.35
C SER A 794 -20.52 29.87 -2.55
N PRO A 795 -20.46 29.78 -1.20
CA PRO A 795 -21.66 29.59 -0.38
C PRO A 795 -22.54 30.84 -0.25
N THR A 796 -22.00 32.05 -0.41
CA THR A 796 -22.72 33.32 -0.21
C THR A 796 -23.39 33.89 -1.45
N GLY A 797 -23.19 33.26 -2.62
CA GLY A 797 -24.06 33.45 -3.78
C GLY A 797 -23.84 34.69 -4.65
N ARG A 798 -22.66 35.32 -4.63
CA ARG A 798 -22.29 36.31 -5.65
C ARG A 798 -21.58 35.63 -6.81
N GLN A 799 -22.00 35.98 -8.03
CA GLN A 799 -21.34 35.56 -9.28
C GLN A 799 -19.98 36.26 -9.36
N GLU A 800 -18.92 35.57 -8.96
CA GLU A 800 -17.54 36.09 -9.01
C GLU A 800 -16.70 35.20 -9.92
N LEU A 801 -15.88 35.83 -10.77
CA LEU A 801 -14.85 35.14 -11.57
C LEU A 801 -13.70 34.83 -10.63
N ASN A 802 -13.58 33.55 -10.24
CA ASN A 802 -12.60 33.15 -9.25
C ASN A 802 -11.27 32.86 -9.94
N SER A 803 -10.24 33.60 -9.53
CA SER A 803 -8.85 33.26 -9.84
C SER A 803 -8.18 32.71 -8.59
N ILE A 804 -7.56 31.54 -8.74
CA ILE A 804 -6.72 30.94 -7.69
C ILE A 804 -5.30 30.93 -8.20
N LYS A 805 -4.43 31.53 -7.41
CA LYS A 805 -3.00 31.47 -7.64
C LYS A 805 -2.36 30.50 -6.68
N VAL A 806 -1.53 29.63 -7.23
CA VAL A 806 -0.66 28.76 -6.46
C VAL A 806 0.78 29.19 -6.68
N ASN A 807 1.50 29.56 -5.62
CA ASN A 807 2.84 30.15 -5.68
C ASN A 807 2.96 31.30 -6.69
N ASP A 808 1.99 32.22 -6.63
CA ASP A 808 1.86 33.40 -7.50
C ASP A 808 1.70 33.09 -9.02
N GLN A 809 1.60 31.81 -9.41
CA GLN A 809 1.20 31.39 -10.74
C GLN A 809 -0.31 31.19 -10.81
N ASN A 810 -0.92 31.57 -11.93
CA ASN A 810 -2.34 31.33 -12.17
C ASN A 810 -2.58 29.83 -12.27
N PHE A 811 -3.15 29.24 -11.21
CA PHE A 811 -3.52 27.83 -11.16
C PHE A 811 -4.89 27.62 -11.80
N ILE A 812 -5.74 28.65 -11.69
CA ILE A 812 -7.09 28.71 -12.25
C ILE A 812 -7.36 30.15 -12.65
N ASN A 813 -7.87 30.36 -13.87
CA ASN A 813 -8.40 31.64 -14.31
C ASN A 813 -9.89 31.52 -14.60
N ASP A 814 -10.65 32.53 -14.16
CA ASP A 814 -12.03 32.79 -14.61
C ASP A 814 -13.02 31.64 -14.41
N ILE A 815 -12.86 30.85 -13.34
CA ILE A 815 -13.87 29.85 -12.98
C ILE A 815 -15.08 30.55 -12.39
N PHE A 816 -16.21 30.35 -13.04
CA PHE A 816 -17.51 30.84 -12.61
C PHE A 816 -18.15 29.83 -11.63
N LEU A 817 -18.34 30.23 -10.37
CA LEU A 817 -19.06 29.42 -9.39
C LEU A 817 -20.44 30.02 -9.11
N LYS A 818 -21.50 29.22 -9.30
CA LYS A 818 -22.85 29.57 -8.90
C LYS A 818 -22.98 29.52 -7.36
N SER A 819 -24.02 30.17 -6.84
CA SER A 819 -24.35 30.10 -5.41
C SER A 819 -24.47 28.65 -4.94
N LYS A 820 -23.79 28.32 -3.84
CA LYS A 820 -23.72 27.00 -3.20
C LYS A 820 -23.08 25.89 -4.06
N GLN A 821 -22.38 26.26 -5.13
CA GLN A 821 -21.61 25.31 -5.93
C GLN A 821 -20.22 25.10 -5.30
N TYR A 822 -19.77 23.85 -5.28
CA TYR A 822 -18.41 23.46 -4.97
C TYR A 822 -17.83 22.70 -6.17
N THR A 823 -16.53 22.85 -6.41
CA THR A 823 -15.82 22.14 -7.47
C THR A 823 -14.42 21.79 -7.02
N LYS A 824 -13.86 20.74 -7.61
CA LYS A 824 -12.47 20.34 -7.39
C LYS A 824 -11.65 20.73 -8.58
N VAL A 825 -10.48 21.29 -8.32
CA VAL A 825 -9.58 21.72 -9.37
C VAL A 825 -8.20 21.16 -9.09
N THR A 826 -7.66 20.50 -10.10
CA THR A 826 -6.42 19.73 -10.01
C THR A 826 -5.37 20.26 -10.96
N GLY A 827 -4.11 20.22 -10.56
CA GLY A 827 -3.02 20.60 -11.43
C GLY A 827 -1.65 20.33 -10.83
N ASP A 828 -0.66 20.24 -11.72
CA ASP A 828 0.74 20.06 -11.37
C ASP A 828 1.40 21.38 -10.97
N VAL A 829 2.05 21.40 -9.81
CA VAL A 829 2.75 22.55 -9.26
C VAL A 829 4.21 22.21 -9.03
N ASN A 830 5.10 22.99 -9.61
CA ASN A 830 6.54 22.85 -9.36
C ASN A 830 6.96 23.68 -8.13
N ILE A 831 7.52 23.04 -7.12
CA ILE A 831 7.95 23.69 -5.87
C ILE A 831 9.48 23.79 -5.84
N ASN A 832 9.98 25.04 -5.92
CA ASN A 832 11.41 25.37 -5.90
C ASN A 832 11.86 25.92 -4.52
N LYS A 833 13.17 25.84 -4.20
CA LYS A 833 14.00 26.44 -3.11
C LYS A 833 13.40 26.79 -1.73
N ASN A 834 12.21 27.39 -1.64
CA ASN A 834 11.56 27.75 -0.38
C ASN A 834 10.64 26.63 0.15
N LYS A 835 10.35 25.58 -0.65
CA LYS A 835 9.54 24.42 -0.26
C LYS A 835 8.15 24.76 0.29
N THR A 836 7.59 25.90 -0.10
CA THR A 836 6.26 26.33 0.36
C THR A 836 5.28 26.24 -0.80
N LEU A 837 4.10 25.68 -0.51
CA LEU A 837 2.92 25.80 -1.37
C LEU A 837 2.04 26.89 -0.79
N GLU A 838 1.83 27.96 -1.55
CA GLU A 838 0.98 29.09 -1.22
C GLU A 838 -0.25 29.09 -2.12
N ILE A 839 -1.43 29.26 -1.53
CA ILE A 839 -2.69 29.41 -2.24
C ILE A 839 -3.22 30.80 -1.91
N SER A 840 -3.63 31.53 -2.93
CA SER A 840 -4.22 32.86 -2.77
C SER A 840 -5.35 33.08 -3.78
N THR A 841 -6.30 33.92 -3.41
CA THR A 841 -7.39 34.34 -4.29
C THR A 841 -7.74 35.80 -4.03
N ASN A 842 -8.28 36.45 -5.05
CA ASN A 842 -8.77 37.82 -5.02
C ASN A 842 -10.30 37.92 -4.92
N THR A 843 -10.98 36.80 -4.67
CA THR A 843 -12.45 36.67 -4.63
C THR A 843 -12.91 36.12 -3.29
N ASN A 844 -14.22 36.19 -3.00
CA ASN A 844 -14.81 35.64 -1.77
C ASN A 844 -14.93 34.11 -1.77
N THR A 845 -14.08 33.41 -2.53
CA THR A 845 -14.05 31.96 -2.65
C THR A 845 -13.77 31.29 -1.30
N VAL A 846 -14.45 30.17 -1.07
CA VAL A 846 -14.28 29.32 0.11
C VAL A 846 -13.49 28.09 -0.28
N ILE A 847 -12.45 27.77 0.49
CA ILE A 847 -11.72 26.50 0.34
C ILE A 847 -12.28 25.48 1.32
N GLN A 848 -12.62 24.30 0.81
CA GLN A 848 -13.16 23.20 1.59
C GLN A 848 -12.07 22.18 1.92
N SER A 849 -11.29 21.81 0.92
CA SER A 849 -10.33 20.73 1.05
C SER A 849 -9.16 20.91 0.08
N LEU A 850 -8.01 20.35 0.45
CA LEU A 850 -6.77 20.42 -0.32
C LEU A 850 -6.06 19.09 -0.22
N GLN A 851 -5.75 18.49 -1.37
CA GLN A 851 -4.94 17.28 -1.48
C GLN A 851 -3.66 17.62 -2.23
N ILE A 852 -2.52 17.20 -1.70
CA ILE A 852 -1.20 17.46 -2.27
C ILE A 852 -0.49 16.12 -2.39
N LEU A 853 -0.23 15.68 -3.60
CA LEU A 853 0.46 14.43 -3.89
C LEU A 853 1.82 14.73 -4.52
N PHE A 854 2.92 14.31 -3.88
CA PHE A 854 4.25 14.46 -4.49
C PHE A 854 4.42 13.48 -5.65
N LEU A 855 4.73 14.01 -6.84
CA LEU A 855 5.02 13.25 -8.04
C LEU A 855 6.53 13.02 -8.11
N HIS A 856 6.98 11.80 -7.83
CA HIS A 856 8.39 11.42 -7.94
C HIS A 856 8.89 11.66 -9.38
N LYS A 857 9.96 12.44 -9.55
CA LYS A 857 10.70 12.57 -10.81
C LYS A 857 12.13 12.11 -10.61
#